data_AF-A0A1R0G8Y7-F1
#
_entry.id   AF-A0A1R0G8Y7-F1
#
_cell.length_a   1.000
_cell.length_b   1.000
_cell.length_c   1.000
_cell.angle_alpha   90.00
_cell.angle_beta   90.00
_cell.angle_gamma   90.00
#
_symmetry.space_group_name_H-M   'P 1'
#
loop_
_entity.id
_entity.type
_entity.pdbx_description
1 polymer ?
#
loop_
_entity_poly.entity_id
_entity_poly.type
_entity_poly.pdbx_seq_one_letter_code
_entity_poly.pdbx_strand_id
1 'polypeptide(L)'
;MREQKIDPSSLSIVPSTGAMSAKVDGVRKDFSLSDGTGWGQVSGPLLASGKVIAPGVGQELRIRSNENTVDVSAKVVAGFYGMQVPANLSEGRAQIRRLEHSKSFEAIPPDDRLRPANLRSAQALDLQRSNTEQSYSATPQKLAFTRLATEVANAYPNVHNEAKRWAGELIEKETGQKNVDPDSLYLNRFYQAQSASPGTATGAMHLGEEPFYSKRLPDALLDNFSEQDQIPGQLDTEAGIYKTGRGESTKGGYGAHNQFPLAPSTLMHGSWKTDFQSRMSTKINEFWSAKGGDYRTTLKGQFIQQAREQLSGYDAKTPLEKKLMPAEHQFTRDDYRLVMKAASNIAQDENAPLTVAQLQTDAPAKDQLRAYPFDINGWGSSDIIRFAVLDDGQYNYQNNRRDGTQILYIPGATPAFLRFASLDKMDEWVVDQAKDPKKREALASHFSLYNRQDGGAFGKFGVDSSLAHLGNGDWSKMEGETIDRNYKRIEGDVFSQMKDQAKERMISDADIAIKSNSEVTRDTWLNDISAAAKLFAPMAPIAAPVAAAAAALGVTELALGAEKSASGDTQAERSDGAWKAFDGALNTLFSAGGGGKAEDPFAIPRENMTTLPGQATSINALEGRAGRGLPNRLQPSQAGNISGHAVADGDHLIANSTPNAKGIYQAKDVNGADQWLIRHTDDTGVSKVFEIRGDFKLSDNYVQIIDPISRKPVMTVHSNGDGEWVRVGGQAGRPKWPWQRTISPTPSEEIKPTPGFANHFHNLDGSKINEAEKFDQFLNVNEKINYDFSSNNYEEAGVIKRKLNVSWSDNVDNFTVATSEKAKPTEFGSSDYSDQFITDLNRNPYTLRVNGKQVEINIPKQIKALNFPGNNVPQSEMNALIKQAIQQFEQIVPEPALRARISEVAHQGATAPAWGEVQAGLKDDYMSTGTDRHFYIDYDPATQSATVTANIDFTVTDVSGSDFKLVNGTSARASRVFKISESNELDGDGLSIDKSAPTRIEVSVV
;
A
#
# COMPACT_ATOMS: atom_id res chain seq x y z
N MET A 1 -7.99 -26.53 1.01
CA MET A 1 -8.98 -25.41 1.05
C MET A 1 -10.18 -25.73 1.94
N ARG A 2 -10.93 -26.82 1.69
CA ARG A 2 -12.11 -27.19 2.51
C ARG A 2 -11.79 -27.46 4.00
N GLU A 3 -10.68 -28.11 4.30
CA GLU A 3 -10.20 -28.32 5.68
C GLU A 3 -9.89 -27.00 6.42
N GLN A 4 -9.50 -25.97 5.67
CA GLN A 4 -9.25 -24.61 6.17
C GLN A 4 -10.50 -23.74 6.07
N LYS A 5 -11.66 -24.34 5.75
CA LYS A 5 -12.97 -23.69 5.57
C LYS A 5 -12.96 -22.52 4.58
N ILE A 6 -12.05 -22.59 3.62
CA ILE A 6 -12.00 -21.67 2.47
C ILE A 6 -13.05 -22.15 1.46
N ASP A 7 -13.97 -21.26 1.09
CA ASP A 7 -14.95 -21.48 0.01
C ASP A 7 -14.25 -21.31 -1.35
N PRO A 8 -14.03 -22.40 -2.12
CA PRO A 8 -13.34 -22.32 -3.39
C PRO A 8 -14.07 -21.46 -4.42
N SER A 9 -15.40 -21.35 -4.34
CA SER A 9 -16.21 -20.57 -5.29
C SER A 9 -16.05 -19.06 -5.13
N SER A 10 -15.51 -18.64 -3.98
CA SER A 10 -15.22 -17.25 -3.66
C SER A 10 -13.78 -16.84 -3.98
N LEU A 11 -12.96 -17.78 -4.48
CA LEU A 11 -11.54 -17.55 -4.73
C LEU A 11 -11.32 -16.56 -5.87
N SER A 12 -10.51 -15.56 -5.57
CA SER A 12 -10.07 -14.52 -6.48
C SER A 12 -8.57 -14.34 -6.34
N ILE A 13 -7.84 -14.34 -7.45
CA ILE A 13 -6.39 -14.16 -7.47
C ILE A 13 -6.05 -13.02 -8.42
N VAL A 14 -5.07 -12.19 -8.05
CA VAL A 14 -4.45 -11.20 -8.93
C VAL A 14 -3.05 -11.69 -9.28
N PRO A 15 -2.83 -12.36 -10.43
CA PRO A 15 -1.58 -13.06 -10.71
C PRO A 15 -0.34 -12.16 -10.78
N SER A 16 -0.54 -10.88 -11.13
CA SER A 16 0.54 -9.88 -11.21
C SER A 16 1.08 -9.44 -9.84
N THR A 17 0.24 -9.46 -8.80
CA THR A 17 0.65 -9.08 -7.43
C THR A 17 0.79 -10.28 -6.50
N GLY A 18 0.23 -11.43 -6.87
CA GLY A 18 0.14 -12.59 -5.98
C GLY A 18 -0.93 -12.45 -4.91
N ALA A 19 -1.72 -11.37 -4.91
CA ALA A 19 -2.81 -11.20 -3.96
C ALA A 19 -3.91 -12.23 -4.22
N MET A 20 -4.46 -12.81 -3.16
CA MET A 20 -5.59 -13.72 -3.22
C MET A 20 -6.66 -13.26 -2.23
N SER A 21 -7.94 -13.45 -2.56
CA SER A 21 -9.02 -13.24 -1.62
C SER A 21 -10.02 -14.39 -1.72
N ALA A 22 -10.57 -14.79 -0.56
CA ALA A 22 -11.58 -15.84 -0.48
C ALA A 22 -12.41 -15.67 0.80
N LYS A 23 -13.61 -16.25 0.82
CA LYS A 23 -14.41 -16.41 2.03
C LYS A 23 -13.84 -17.57 2.84
N VAL A 24 -13.49 -17.28 4.09
CA VAL A 24 -13.08 -18.26 5.11
C VAL A 24 -14.09 -18.18 6.24
N ASP A 25 -14.73 -19.30 6.57
CA ASP A 25 -15.86 -19.30 7.52
C ASP A 25 -16.96 -18.28 7.13
N GLY A 26 -17.20 -18.08 5.82
CA GLY A 26 -18.17 -17.12 5.31
C GLY A 26 -17.73 -15.64 5.33
N VAL A 27 -16.59 -15.33 5.96
CA VAL A 27 -16.02 -13.96 6.02
C VAL A 27 -14.95 -13.80 4.96
N ARG A 28 -15.00 -12.70 4.19
CA ARG A 28 -13.96 -12.39 3.21
C ARG A 28 -12.62 -12.16 3.93
N LYS A 29 -11.58 -12.86 3.48
CA LYS A 29 -10.19 -12.67 3.88
C LYS A 29 -9.34 -12.44 2.65
N ASP A 30 -8.37 -11.54 2.80
CA ASP A 30 -7.35 -11.27 1.80
C ASP A 30 -6.04 -11.91 2.25
N PHE A 31 -5.28 -12.37 1.27
CA PHE A 31 -4.03 -13.10 1.42
C PHE A 31 -2.96 -12.47 0.54
N SER A 32 -1.74 -12.45 1.04
CA SER A 32 -0.56 -11.99 0.29
C SER A 32 0.52 -13.07 0.31
N LEU A 33 1.53 -12.94 -0.55
CA LEU A 33 2.64 -13.89 -0.57
C LEU A 33 3.49 -13.86 0.72
N SER A 34 3.33 -12.80 1.52
CA SER A 34 4.13 -12.47 2.69
C SER A 34 3.29 -12.27 3.95
N ASP A 35 2.13 -12.92 4.06
CA ASP A 35 1.24 -12.81 5.23
C ASP A 35 1.37 -13.97 6.24
N GLY A 36 2.24 -14.94 5.96
CA GLY A 36 2.44 -16.13 6.79
C GLY A 36 1.30 -17.14 6.80
N THR A 37 0.30 -16.99 5.93
CA THR A 37 -0.84 -17.93 5.84
C THR A 37 -0.49 -19.25 5.15
N GLY A 38 0.70 -19.33 4.53
CA GLY A 38 1.09 -20.45 3.67
C GLY A 38 0.76 -20.24 2.18
N TRP A 39 0.10 -19.14 1.83
CA TRP A 39 -0.28 -18.84 0.44
C TRP A 39 0.95 -18.73 -0.49
N GLY A 40 2.01 -18.05 -0.05
CA GLY A 40 3.27 -17.95 -0.80
C GLY A 40 3.81 -19.33 -1.22
N GLN A 41 3.78 -20.31 -0.32
CA GLN A 41 4.37 -21.65 -0.51
C GLN A 41 3.58 -22.54 -1.48
N VAL A 42 2.29 -22.26 -1.70
CA VAL A 42 1.41 -23.06 -2.56
C VAL A 42 1.05 -22.35 -3.87
N SER A 43 1.28 -21.04 -3.95
CA SER A 43 0.73 -20.20 -5.02
C SER A 43 1.58 -20.15 -6.29
N GLY A 44 2.88 -20.46 -6.24
CA GLY A 44 3.79 -20.34 -7.39
C GLY A 44 3.23 -20.91 -8.70
N PRO A 45 2.87 -22.20 -8.77
CA PRO A 45 2.29 -22.79 -9.98
C PRO A 45 0.96 -22.15 -10.41
N LEU A 46 0.11 -21.76 -9.43
CA LEU A 46 -1.17 -21.09 -9.67
C LEU A 46 -0.98 -19.69 -10.25
N LEU A 47 0.01 -18.94 -9.76
CA LEU A 47 0.33 -17.59 -10.23
C LEU A 47 0.99 -17.63 -11.59
N ALA A 48 1.88 -18.59 -11.85
CA ALA A 48 2.44 -18.81 -13.19
C ALA A 48 1.32 -19.09 -14.21
N SER A 49 0.37 -19.97 -13.87
CA SER A 49 -0.79 -20.28 -14.71
C SER A 49 -1.70 -19.07 -14.86
N GLY A 50 -1.96 -18.37 -13.76
CA GLY A 50 -2.76 -17.16 -13.72
C GLY A 50 -2.17 -16.04 -14.58
N LYS A 51 -0.85 -15.86 -14.62
CA LYS A 51 -0.19 -14.86 -15.46
C LYS A 51 -0.36 -15.14 -16.95
N VAL A 52 -0.46 -16.41 -17.35
CA VAL A 52 -0.77 -16.78 -18.75
C VAL A 52 -2.23 -16.48 -19.09
N ILE A 53 -3.15 -16.70 -18.14
CA ILE A 53 -4.60 -16.50 -18.31
C ILE A 53 -4.99 -15.01 -18.25
N ALA A 54 -4.43 -14.31 -17.28
CA ALA A 54 -4.72 -12.93 -16.90
C ALA A 54 -3.40 -12.13 -16.76
N PRO A 55 -2.71 -11.83 -17.87
CA PRO A 55 -1.39 -11.18 -17.87
C PRO A 55 -1.43 -9.70 -17.49
N GLY A 56 -2.63 -9.08 -17.43
CA GLY A 56 -2.77 -7.66 -17.11
C GLY A 56 -2.40 -7.31 -15.66
N VAL A 57 -1.81 -6.12 -15.48
CA VAL A 57 -1.57 -5.57 -14.14
C VAL A 57 -2.91 -5.37 -13.43
N GLY A 58 -3.04 -5.90 -12.21
CA GLY A 58 -4.28 -5.82 -11.42
C GLY A 58 -5.45 -6.65 -11.99
N GLN A 59 -5.23 -7.47 -13.01
CA GLN A 59 -6.28 -8.31 -13.59
C GLN A 59 -6.66 -9.43 -12.60
N GLU A 60 -7.91 -9.43 -12.19
CA GLU A 60 -8.47 -10.42 -11.27
C GLU A 60 -8.91 -11.68 -12.03
N LEU A 61 -8.46 -12.84 -11.56
CA LEU A 61 -8.91 -14.15 -11.99
C LEU A 61 -9.81 -14.74 -10.91
N ARG A 62 -11.11 -14.78 -11.17
CA ARG A 62 -12.11 -15.44 -10.30
C ARG A 62 -12.32 -16.87 -10.77
N ILE A 63 -12.16 -17.82 -9.85
CA ILE A 63 -12.40 -19.23 -10.13
C ILE A 63 -13.74 -19.59 -9.49
N ARG A 64 -14.83 -19.41 -10.25
CA ARG A 64 -16.14 -19.93 -9.85
C ARG A 64 -16.24 -21.36 -10.38
N SER A 65 -15.80 -22.32 -9.57
CA SER A 65 -15.93 -23.73 -9.91
C SER A 65 -17.28 -24.27 -9.42
N ASN A 66 -18.17 -24.61 -10.34
CA ASN A 66 -19.17 -25.65 -10.18
C ASN A 66 -18.57 -26.98 -10.68
N GLU A 67 -19.13 -28.14 -10.31
CA GLU A 67 -18.45 -29.44 -10.38
C GLU A 67 -17.87 -29.82 -11.77
N ASN A 68 -18.28 -29.16 -12.87
CA ASN A 68 -17.77 -29.41 -14.22
C ASN A 68 -17.49 -28.15 -15.09
N THR A 69 -17.61 -26.92 -14.56
CA THR A 69 -17.41 -25.69 -15.36
C THR A 69 -16.68 -24.59 -14.57
N VAL A 70 -16.01 -23.68 -15.27
CA VAL A 70 -15.37 -22.49 -14.69
C VAL A 70 -16.02 -21.25 -15.32
N ASP A 71 -16.74 -20.46 -14.53
CA ASP A 71 -17.30 -19.21 -15.03
C ASP A 71 -16.21 -18.14 -15.15
N VAL A 72 -15.82 -17.81 -16.37
CA VAL A 72 -14.87 -16.73 -16.69
C VAL A 72 -15.59 -15.55 -17.31
N SER A 73 -15.23 -14.33 -16.90
CA SER A 73 -15.79 -13.12 -17.52
C SER A 73 -15.32 -12.98 -18.98
N ALA A 74 -16.16 -12.40 -19.83
CA ALA A 74 -15.77 -12.07 -21.22
C ALA A 74 -14.51 -11.17 -21.28
N LYS A 75 -14.29 -10.33 -20.26
CA LYS A 75 -13.08 -9.51 -20.12
C LYS A 75 -11.81 -10.35 -19.95
N VAL A 76 -11.87 -11.44 -19.19
CA VAL A 76 -10.73 -12.36 -19.02
C VAL A 76 -10.46 -13.11 -20.32
N VAL A 77 -11.49 -13.60 -21.00
CA VAL A 77 -11.36 -14.28 -22.31
C VAL A 77 -10.78 -13.34 -23.36
N ALA A 78 -11.29 -12.11 -23.47
CA ALA A 78 -10.76 -11.10 -24.38
C ALA A 78 -9.29 -10.78 -24.06
N GLY A 79 -8.96 -10.55 -22.80
CA GLY A 79 -7.58 -10.32 -22.35
C GLY A 79 -6.63 -11.48 -22.66
N PHE A 80 -7.09 -12.73 -22.55
CA PHE A 80 -6.31 -13.91 -22.89
C PHE A 80 -5.94 -13.97 -24.37
N TYR A 81 -6.87 -13.62 -25.27
CA TYR A 81 -6.65 -13.58 -26.72
C TYR A 81 -6.10 -12.25 -27.23
N GLY A 82 -5.90 -11.26 -26.36
CA GLY A 82 -5.41 -9.95 -26.75
C GLY A 82 -6.41 -9.01 -27.38
N MET A 83 -7.68 -9.31 -27.19
CA MET A 83 -8.75 -8.48 -27.67
C MET A 83 -9.05 -7.37 -26.67
N GLN A 84 -9.29 -6.18 -27.19
CA GLN A 84 -9.93 -5.13 -26.43
C GLN A 84 -11.40 -5.48 -26.23
N VAL A 85 -11.89 -5.27 -25.01
CA VAL A 85 -13.33 -5.27 -24.74
C VAL A 85 -13.89 -4.03 -25.43
N PRO A 86 -14.94 -4.16 -26.26
CA PRO A 86 -15.45 -3.06 -27.06
C PRO A 86 -15.96 -1.95 -26.14
N ALA A 87 -15.55 -0.71 -26.41
CA ALA A 87 -15.90 0.45 -25.58
C ALA A 87 -17.34 0.93 -25.85
N ASN A 88 -17.91 0.52 -26.98
CA ASN A 88 -19.26 0.86 -27.41
C ASN A 88 -19.87 -0.28 -28.25
N LEU A 89 -21.18 -0.16 -28.52
CA LEU A 89 -21.96 -1.17 -29.24
C LEU A 89 -21.56 -1.34 -30.70
N SER A 90 -21.10 -0.28 -31.36
CA SER A 90 -20.63 -0.35 -32.75
C SER A 90 -19.38 -1.23 -32.86
N GLU A 91 -18.41 -1.01 -31.96
CA GLU A 91 -17.22 -1.86 -31.82
C GLU A 91 -17.61 -3.31 -31.49
N GLY A 92 -18.58 -3.50 -30.59
CA GLY A 92 -19.09 -4.81 -30.23
C GLY A 92 -19.70 -5.56 -31.41
N ARG A 93 -20.58 -4.93 -32.19
CA ARG A 93 -21.18 -5.52 -33.40
C ARG A 93 -20.13 -5.83 -34.46
N ALA A 94 -19.15 -4.95 -34.66
CA ALA A 94 -18.04 -5.20 -35.58
C ALA A 94 -17.21 -6.41 -35.16
N GLN A 95 -16.93 -6.55 -33.85
CA GLN A 95 -16.19 -7.67 -33.30
C GLN A 95 -16.97 -8.98 -33.39
N ILE A 96 -18.28 -8.98 -33.10
CA ILE A 96 -19.16 -10.15 -33.25
C ILE A 96 -19.17 -10.62 -34.71
N ARG A 97 -19.39 -9.73 -35.68
CA ARG A 97 -19.37 -10.08 -37.11
C ARG A 97 -18.02 -10.67 -37.55
N ARG A 98 -16.90 -10.14 -37.04
CA ARG A 98 -15.56 -10.71 -37.30
C ARG A 98 -15.43 -12.13 -36.76
N LEU A 99 -15.92 -12.39 -35.54
CA LEU A 99 -15.89 -13.73 -34.93
C LEU A 99 -16.84 -14.72 -35.64
N GLU A 100 -18.03 -14.26 -36.04
CA GLU A 100 -19.00 -15.07 -36.79
C GLU A 100 -18.44 -15.54 -38.14
N HIS A 101 -17.66 -14.67 -38.80
CA HIS A 101 -17.04 -14.96 -40.09
C HIS A 101 -15.77 -15.82 -39.94
N SER A 102 -14.87 -15.47 -39.02
CA SER A 102 -13.57 -16.14 -38.87
C SER A 102 -13.63 -17.46 -38.08
N LYS A 103 -14.70 -17.69 -37.31
CA LYS A 103 -14.87 -18.83 -36.38
C LYS A 103 -13.67 -19.06 -35.45
N SER A 104 -12.85 -18.04 -35.24
CA SER A 104 -11.60 -18.10 -34.47
C SER A 104 -11.25 -16.72 -33.92
N PHE A 105 -10.39 -16.68 -32.91
CA PHE A 105 -9.81 -15.42 -32.44
C PHE A 105 -8.64 -15.01 -33.34
N GLU A 106 -8.41 -13.71 -33.47
CA GLU A 106 -7.24 -13.19 -34.20
C GLU A 106 -5.94 -13.66 -33.55
N ALA A 107 -4.91 -13.85 -34.37
CA ALA A 107 -3.59 -14.23 -33.86
C ALA A 107 -3.02 -13.09 -33.00
N ILE A 108 -2.42 -13.46 -31.86
CA ILE A 108 -1.77 -12.52 -30.97
C ILE A 108 -0.54 -11.92 -31.70
N PRO A 109 -0.37 -10.58 -31.72
CA PRO A 109 0.78 -9.95 -32.33
C PRO A 109 2.12 -10.48 -31.78
N PRO A 110 3.13 -10.75 -32.63
CA PRO A 110 4.43 -11.24 -32.16
C PRO A 110 5.16 -10.32 -31.17
N ASP A 111 4.85 -9.02 -31.18
CA ASP A 111 5.41 -7.99 -30.30
C ASP A 111 4.64 -7.81 -28.98
N ASP A 112 3.61 -8.62 -28.73
CA ASP A 112 2.80 -8.55 -27.53
C ASP A 112 3.56 -9.03 -26.28
N ARG A 113 4.13 -8.07 -25.55
CA ARG A 113 4.94 -8.31 -24.35
C ARG A 113 4.15 -8.92 -23.19
N LEU A 114 2.82 -8.78 -23.18
CA LEU A 114 1.97 -9.36 -22.14
C LEU A 114 1.60 -10.82 -22.44
N ARG A 115 1.62 -11.23 -23.72
CA ARG A 115 1.19 -12.56 -24.17
C ARG A 115 2.23 -13.21 -25.11
N PRO A 116 3.47 -13.43 -24.64
CA PRO A 116 4.52 -13.96 -25.49
C PRO A 116 4.25 -15.44 -25.84
N ALA A 117 4.49 -15.81 -27.10
CA ALA A 117 4.16 -17.13 -27.63
C ALA A 117 4.91 -18.28 -26.94
N ASN A 118 6.13 -18.02 -26.48
CA ASN A 118 6.97 -19.00 -25.76
C ASN A 118 6.43 -19.36 -24.36
N LEU A 119 5.45 -18.62 -23.81
CA LEU A 119 4.77 -18.97 -22.55
C LEU A 119 3.42 -19.67 -22.77
N ARG A 120 2.97 -19.80 -24.02
CA ARG A 120 1.63 -20.27 -24.39
C ARG A 120 1.65 -21.48 -25.31
N SER A 121 2.83 -21.94 -25.71
CA SER A 121 3.00 -23.12 -26.55
C SER A 121 2.71 -24.41 -25.78
N ALA A 122 2.47 -25.51 -26.50
CA ALA A 122 2.32 -26.83 -25.87
C ALA A 122 3.56 -27.21 -25.04
N GLN A 123 4.76 -26.88 -25.52
CA GLN A 123 6.02 -27.10 -24.81
C GLN A 123 6.09 -26.29 -23.51
N ALA A 124 5.62 -25.04 -23.52
CA ALA A 124 5.57 -24.20 -22.34
C ALA A 124 4.57 -24.74 -21.30
N LEU A 125 3.43 -25.26 -21.77
CA LEU A 125 2.45 -25.91 -20.90
C LEU A 125 2.97 -27.21 -20.30
N ASP A 126 3.71 -28.02 -21.07
CA ASP A 126 4.33 -29.25 -20.57
C ASP A 126 5.47 -28.95 -19.59
N LEU A 127 6.30 -27.93 -19.86
CA LEU A 127 7.29 -27.42 -18.91
C LEU A 127 6.62 -26.93 -17.63
N GLN A 128 5.54 -26.16 -17.74
CA GLN A 128 4.78 -25.69 -16.60
C GLN A 128 4.16 -26.84 -15.80
N ARG A 129 3.67 -27.89 -16.45
CA ARG A 129 3.17 -29.10 -15.79
C ARG A 129 4.29 -29.79 -15.02
N SER A 130 5.46 -29.98 -15.65
CA SER A 130 6.63 -30.59 -15.00
C SER A 130 7.11 -29.77 -13.79
N ASN A 131 7.22 -28.45 -13.93
CA ASN A 131 7.61 -27.55 -12.83
C ASN A 131 6.56 -27.54 -11.71
N THR A 132 5.28 -27.70 -12.05
CA THR A 132 4.19 -27.83 -11.09
C THR A 132 4.30 -29.14 -10.29
N GLU A 133 4.54 -30.26 -10.97
CA GLU A 133 4.75 -31.57 -10.32
C GLU A 133 5.96 -31.54 -9.38
N GLN A 134 7.08 -30.96 -9.83
CA GLN A 134 8.28 -30.77 -9.00
C GLN A 134 8.00 -29.85 -7.80
N SER A 135 7.36 -28.70 -8.02
CA SER A 135 7.03 -27.74 -6.96
C SER A 135 6.12 -28.37 -5.90
N TYR A 136 5.04 -29.04 -6.32
CA TYR A 136 4.08 -29.65 -5.39
C TYR A 136 4.62 -30.88 -4.66
N SER A 137 5.70 -31.50 -5.13
CA SER A 137 6.40 -32.54 -4.36
C SER A 137 7.05 -31.98 -3.08
N ALA A 138 7.55 -30.74 -3.11
CA ALA A 138 8.21 -30.07 -1.99
C ALA A 138 7.26 -29.23 -1.12
N THR A 139 6.16 -28.75 -1.70
CA THR A 139 5.19 -27.85 -1.03
C THR A 139 4.70 -28.32 0.35
N PRO A 140 4.35 -29.61 0.57
CA PRO A 140 3.90 -30.07 1.90
C PRO A 140 4.95 -29.85 2.99
N GLN A 141 6.23 -30.10 2.68
CA GLN A 141 7.33 -29.93 3.64
C GLN A 141 7.59 -28.44 3.90
N LYS A 142 7.60 -27.60 2.85
CA LYS A 142 7.72 -26.14 2.99
C LYS A 142 6.62 -25.55 3.85
N LEU A 143 5.37 -25.96 3.62
CA LEU A 143 4.22 -25.50 4.40
C LEU A 143 4.29 -25.97 5.86
N ALA A 144 4.66 -27.23 6.09
CA ALA A 144 4.82 -27.78 7.43
C ALA A 144 5.91 -27.02 8.22
N PHE A 145 7.07 -26.77 7.60
CA PHE A 145 8.14 -26.00 8.24
C PHE A 145 7.75 -24.53 8.44
N THR A 146 7.05 -23.91 7.48
CA THR A 146 6.53 -22.53 7.61
C THR A 146 5.60 -22.40 8.80
N ARG A 147 4.65 -23.34 8.97
CA ARG A 147 3.75 -23.36 10.12
C ARG A 147 4.52 -23.54 11.42
N LEU A 148 5.44 -24.50 11.47
CA LEU A 148 6.27 -24.76 12.63
C LEU A 148 7.07 -23.50 13.03
N ALA A 149 7.78 -22.87 12.10
CA ALA A 149 8.56 -21.67 12.36
C ALA A 149 7.68 -20.47 12.77
N THR A 150 6.53 -20.29 12.12
CA THR A 150 5.57 -19.21 12.44
C THR A 150 4.94 -19.42 13.81
N GLU A 151 4.62 -20.65 14.19
CA GLU A 151 4.10 -20.99 15.52
C GLU A 151 5.13 -20.75 16.62
N VAL A 152 6.40 -21.10 16.39
CA VAL A 152 7.49 -20.78 17.34
C VAL A 152 7.60 -19.26 17.49
N ALA A 153 7.61 -18.52 16.39
CA ALA A 153 7.71 -17.06 16.42
C ALA A 153 6.50 -16.39 17.12
N ASN A 154 5.29 -16.86 16.86
CA ASN A 154 4.06 -16.33 17.47
C ASN A 154 3.92 -16.68 18.96
N ALA A 155 4.40 -17.85 19.37
CA ALA A 155 4.40 -18.27 20.76
C ALA A 155 5.50 -17.59 21.59
N TYR A 156 6.43 -16.88 20.93
CA TYR A 156 7.56 -16.27 21.60
C TYR A 156 7.10 -15.21 22.62
N PRO A 157 7.60 -15.26 23.87
CA PRO A 157 7.25 -14.27 24.89
C PRO A 157 7.72 -12.86 24.53
N ASN A 158 6.78 -11.98 24.16
CA ASN A 158 7.09 -10.59 23.86
C ASN A 158 6.96 -9.70 25.10
N VAL A 159 8.09 -9.20 25.61
CA VAL A 159 8.15 -8.38 26.83
C VAL A 159 7.33 -7.10 26.72
N HIS A 160 7.41 -6.38 25.60
CA HIS A 160 6.64 -5.16 25.41
C HIS A 160 5.13 -5.44 25.39
N ASN A 161 4.67 -6.51 24.74
CA ASN A 161 3.26 -6.90 24.76
C ASN A 161 2.78 -7.29 26.17
N GLU A 162 3.62 -7.98 26.95
CA GLU A 162 3.31 -8.28 28.35
C GLU A 162 3.33 -7.01 29.22
N ALA A 163 4.25 -6.08 29.00
CA ALA A 163 4.30 -4.78 29.67
C ALA A 163 3.08 -3.92 29.30
N LYS A 164 2.60 -3.98 28.06
CA LYS A 164 1.37 -3.34 27.61
C LYS A 164 0.15 -3.90 28.33
N ARG A 165 0.05 -5.23 28.45
CA ARG A 165 -1.01 -5.87 29.25
C ARG A 165 -0.95 -5.44 30.70
N TRP A 166 0.24 -5.47 31.29
CA TRP A 166 0.47 -5.01 32.66
C TRP A 166 0.08 -3.54 32.87
N ALA A 167 0.47 -2.64 31.98
CA ALA A 167 0.08 -1.23 32.01
C ALA A 167 -1.44 -1.05 31.92
N GLY A 168 -2.10 -1.81 31.05
CA GLY A 168 -3.56 -1.81 30.92
C GLY A 168 -4.27 -2.28 32.20
N GLU A 169 -3.77 -3.37 32.81
CA GLU A 169 -4.27 -3.89 34.10
C GLU A 169 -4.10 -2.85 35.22
N LEU A 170 -2.97 -2.15 35.27
CA LEU A 170 -2.73 -1.05 36.23
C LEU A 170 -3.68 0.13 35.99
N ILE A 171 -3.87 0.56 34.73
CA ILE A 171 -4.80 1.64 34.39
C ILE A 171 -6.22 1.27 34.82
N GLU A 172 -6.71 0.08 34.46
CA GLU A 172 -8.06 -0.35 34.78
C GLU A 172 -8.27 -0.40 36.29
N LYS A 173 -7.28 -0.91 37.04
CA LYS A 173 -7.35 -1.01 38.49
C LYS A 173 -7.34 0.35 39.20
N GLU A 174 -6.45 1.25 38.79
CA GLU A 174 -6.25 2.53 39.49
C GLU A 174 -7.21 3.63 39.01
N THR A 175 -7.78 3.52 37.80
CA THR A 175 -8.67 4.56 37.23
C THR A 175 -10.09 4.08 36.93
N GLY A 176 -10.33 2.76 36.87
CA GLY A 176 -11.60 2.18 36.41
C GLY A 176 -11.83 2.26 34.89
N GLN A 177 -10.93 2.87 34.12
CA GLN A 177 -11.07 3.00 32.67
C GLN A 177 -10.66 1.71 31.95
N LYS A 178 -11.53 1.22 31.05
CA LYS A 178 -11.30 0.02 30.23
C LYS A 178 -10.98 0.41 28.79
N ASN A 179 -10.31 -0.49 28.06
CA ASN A 179 -9.97 -0.32 26.64
C ASN A 179 -9.07 0.91 26.34
N VAL A 180 -8.34 1.40 27.34
CA VAL A 180 -7.29 2.41 27.12
C VAL A 180 -6.10 1.70 26.48
N ASP A 181 -5.58 2.23 25.36
CA ASP A 181 -4.37 1.70 24.73
C ASP A 181 -3.12 2.28 25.42
N PRO A 182 -2.35 1.49 26.20
CA PRO A 182 -1.22 2.03 26.93
C PRO A 182 -0.10 2.56 26.04
N ASP A 183 0.01 2.08 24.79
CA ASP A 183 1.00 2.61 23.83
C ASP A 183 0.71 4.05 23.41
N SER A 184 -0.53 4.51 23.57
CA SER A 184 -0.90 5.90 23.27
C SER A 184 -0.54 6.87 24.40
N LEU A 185 -0.08 6.35 25.55
CA LEU A 185 0.24 7.13 26.73
C LEU A 185 1.75 7.21 26.96
N TYR A 186 2.20 8.33 27.50
CA TYR A 186 3.61 8.62 27.76
C TYR A 186 3.82 9.02 29.21
N LEU A 187 4.84 8.45 29.86
CA LEU A 187 5.39 9.01 31.09
C LEU A 187 6.41 10.08 30.70
N ASN A 188 6.11 11.33 31.03
CA ASN A 188 7.00 12.46 30.80
C ASN A 188 7.55 12.95 32.14
N ARG A 189 8.88 13.13 32.24
CA ARG A 189 9.56 13.70 33.41
C ARG A 189 10.31 14.99 33.05
N PHE A 190 10.31 15.95 33.96
CA PHE A 190 10.77 17.33 33.78
C PHE A 190 11.78 17.72 34.87
N TYR A 191 12.69 18.66 34.58
CA TYR A 191 13.71 19.09 35.54
C TYR A 191 13.15 20.00 36.62
N GLN A 192 12.06 20.72 36.33
CA GLN A 192 11.48 21.69 37.24
C GLN A 192 10.03 21.35 37.56
N ALA A 193 9.70 21.37 38.85
CA ALA A 193 8.33 21.45 39.31
C ALA A 193 7.72 22.79 38.87
N GLN A 194 6.62 22.75 38.12
CA GLN A 194 5.97 23.94 37.59
C GLN A 194 4.52 24.09 38.08
N SER A 195 3.94 25.27 37.78
CA SER A 195 2.78 25.88 38.42
C SER A 195 1.59 24.95 38.72
N ALA A 196 0.94 25.21 39.85
CA ALA A 196 -0.29 24.53 40.23
C ALA A 196 -1.39 24.75 39.17
N SER A 197 -2.01 23.67 38.69
CA SER A 197 -3.06 23.72 37.68
C SER A 197 -4.30 22.95 38.15
N PRO A 198 -5.41 23.64 38.45
CA PRO A 198 -6.70 23.00 38.73
C PRO A 198 -7.11 22.05 37.60
N GLY A 199 -7.68 20.90 37.94
CA GLY A 199 -8.18 19.92 36.97
C GLY A 199 -7.12 18.97 36.37
N THR A 200 -5.87 19.05 36.81
CA THR A 200 -4.84 18.04 36.48
C THR A 200 -4.82 16.92 37.53
N ALA A 201 -4.50 15.69 37.13
CA ALA A 201 -4.43 14.54 38.04
C ALA A 201 -3.26 14.62 39.03
N THR A 202 -2.21 15.37 38.68
CA THR A 202 -1.03 15.60 39.53
C THR A 202 -1.06 16.94 40.26
N GLY A 203 -1.98 17.84 39.89
CA GLY A 203 -1.99 19.22 40.38
C GLY A 203 -0.96 20.14 39.71
N ALA A 204 -0.14 19.64 38.79
CA ALA A 204 0.96 20.38 38.13
C ALA A 204 0.78 20.49 36.60
N MET A 205 1.33 21.56 36.01
CA MET A 205 1.48 21.70 34.55
C MET A 205 2.90 22.16 34.21
N HIS A 206 3.43 21.72 33.05
CA HIS A 206 4.77 22.06 32.59
C HIS A 206 4.69 22.86 31.28
N LEU A 207 5.04 24.14 31.36
CA LEU A 207 4.98 25.07 30.23
C LEU A 207 6.40 25.45 29.77
N GLY A 208 6.61 25.53 28.45
CA GLY A 208 7.87 26.00 27.88
C GLY A 208 9.07 25.07 28.13
N GLU A 209 8.85 23.88 28.67
CA GLU A 209 9.87 22.87 28.94
C GLU A 209 9.55 21.56 28.20
N GLU A 210 10.56 20.95 27.58
CA GLU A 210 10.46 19.60 27.02
C GLU A 210 10.89 18.57 28.07
N PRO A 211 10.21 17.40 28.14
CA PRO A 211 10.58 16.38 29.08
C PRO A 211 11.96 15.78 28.74
N PHE A 212 12.83 15.72 29.75
CA PHE A 212 14.14 15.06 29.63
C PHE A 212 13.99 13.54 29.50
N TYR A 213 12.87 13.00 29.99
CA TYR A 213 12.47 11.62 29.85
C TYR A 213 11.06 11.54 29.28
N SER A 214 10.87 10.88 28.14
CA SER A 214 9.55 10.66 27.53
C SER A 214 9.52 9.28 26.89
N LYS A 215 8.82 8.34 27.51
CA LYS A 215 8.65 6.97 27.01
C LYS A 215 7.17 6.57 27.02
N ARG A 216 6.79 5.67 26.11
CA ARG A 216 5.46 5.06 26.15
C ARG A 216 5.28 4.33 27.47
N LEU A 217 4.06 4.29 27.97
CA LEU A 217 3.77 3.77 29.30
C LEU A 217 4.26 2.33 29.54
N PRO A 218 4.12 1.37 28.60
CA PRO A 218 4.66 0.03 28.78
C PRO A 218 6.18 0.02 28.97
N ASP A 219 6.90 0.80 28.16
CA ASP A 219 8.36 0.86 28.22
C ASP A 219 8.82 1.60 29.50
N ALA A 220 8.09 2.63 29.91
CA ALA A 220 8.37 3.37 31.13
C ALA A 220 8.21 2.51 32.40
N LEU A 221 7.28 1.55 32.41
CA LEU A 221 7.14 0.61 33.52
C LEU A 221 8.29 -0.39 33.59
N LEU A 222 8.86 -0.78 32.45
CA LEU A 222 10.04 -1.64 32.40
C LEU A 222 11.32 -0.94 32.90
N ASP A 223 11.38 0.40 32.81
CA ASP A 223 12.48 1.20 33.34
C ASP A 223 12.58 1.23 34.88
N ASN A 224 11.55 0.76 35.58
CA ASN A 224 11.38 0.83 37.04
C ASN A 224 11.44 2.26 37.63
N PHE A 225 10.68 2.47 38.70
CA PHE A 225 10.76 3.70 39.50
C PHE A 225 11.91 3.62 40.52
N SER A 226 12.54 4.76 40.79
CA SER A 226 13.69 4.85 41.69
C SER A 226 13.31 4.96 43.17
N GLU A 227 14.28 4.75 44.07
CA GLU A 227 14.10 5.05 45.50
C GLU A 227 13.86 6.55 45.73
N GLN A 228 14.43 7.43 44.90
CA GLN A 228 14.13 8.86 44.96
C GLN A 228 12.68 9.17 44.55
N ASP A 229 12.10 8.33 43.68
CA ASP A 229 10.71 8.49 43.24
C ASP A 229 9.71 8.17 44.38
N GLN A 230 10.16 7.52 45.48
CA GLN A 230 9.35 7.29 46.67
C GLN A 230 9.06 8.54 47.49
N ILE A 231 9.81 9.63 47.28
CA ILE A 231 9.67 10.85 48.07
C ILE A 231 8.25 11.41 47.82
N PRO A 232 7.39 11.46 48.86
CA PRO A 232 5.99 11.82 48.68
C PRO A 232 5.83 13.19 48.01
N GLY A 233 5.03 13.23 46.94
CA GLY A 233 4.69 14.45 46.22
C GLY A 233 5.73 14.94 45.20
N GLN A 234 6.97 14.45 45.23
CA GLN A 234 8.01 14.90 44.29
C GLN A 234 7.80 14.34 42.87
N LEU A 235 7.47 13.05 42.75
CA LEU A 235 7.26 12.44 41.44
C LEU A 235 6.10 13.09 40.68
N ASP A 236 5.02 13.45 41.36
CA ASP A 236 3.83 14.04 40.72
C ASP A 236 4.02 15.52 40.37
N THR A 237 4.98 16.22 41.00
CA THR A 237 5.31 17.61 40.62
C THR A 237 6.29 17.69 39.46
N GLU A 238 7.07 16.63 39.22
CA GLU A 238 8.13 16.57 38.20
C GLU A 238 7.79 15.61 37.05
N ALA A 239 6.63 14.96 37.08
CA ALA A 239 6.21 14.04 36.03
C ALA A 239 4.69 13.99 35.86
N GLY A 240 4.25 13.47 34.71
CA GLY A 240 2.85 13.20 34.43
C GLY A 240 2.67 12.15 33.33
N ILE A 241 1.46 11.56 33.28
CA ILE A 241 1.04 10.68 32.19
C ILE A 241 0.26 11.49 31.16
N TYR A 242 0.71 11.48 29.89
CA TYR A 242 0.14 12.30 28.82
C TYR A 242 -0.21 11.47 27.59
N LYS A 243 -1.08 12.00 26.73
CA LYS A 243 -1.44 11.40 25.43
C LYS A 243 -0.42 11.70 24.32
N THR A 244 0.68 12.37 24.66
CA THR A 244 1.70 12.85 23.73
C THR A 244 3.08 12.82 24.39
N GLY A 245 4.12 12.58 23.58
CA GLY A 245 5.52 12.60 24.00
C GLY A 245 6.13 14.00 23.87
N ARG A 246 7.41 14.07 23.47
CA ARG A 246 8.12 15.34 23.19
C ARG A 246 7.48 16.16 22.07
N GLY A 247 7.59 17.49 22.16
CA GLY A 247 7.23 18.44 21.10
C GLY A 247 6.04 19.36 21.40
N GLU A 248 5.58 19.42 22.66
CA GLU A 248 4.45 20.26 23.09
C GLU A 248 4.87 21.51 23.87
N SER A 249 6.15 21.66 24.24
CA SER A 249 6.62 22.82 25.05
C SER A 249 6.25 24.19 24.46
N THR A 250 6.21 24.29 23.12
CA THR A 250 5.88 25.50 22.36
C THR A 250 4.42 25.59 21.93
N LYS A 251 3.60 24.58 22.24
CA LYS A 251 2.19 24.44 21.78
C LYS A 251 1.19 24.42 22.94
N GLY A 252 1.52 25.10 24.04
CA GLY A 252 0.70 25.12 25.25
C GLY A 252 1.14 24.13 26.33
N GLY A 253 2.25 23.42 26.12
CA GLY A 253 2.93 22.60 27.12
C GLY A 253 2.16 21.34 27.53
N TYR A 254 2.46 20.83 28.71
CA TYR A 254 1.92 19.59 29.26
C TYR A 254 1.00 19.92 30.45
N GLY A 255 -0.30 19.64 30.32
CA GLY A 255 -1.30 20.00 31.32
C GLY A 255 -2.65 19.34 31.08
N ALA A 256 -3.73 19.89 31.67
CA ALA A 256 -5.05 19.23 31.68
C ALA A 256 -5.59 18.85 30.29
N HIS A 257 -5.24 19.60 29.25
CA HIS A 257 -5.72 19.39 27.87
C HIS A 257 -5.13 18.14 27.19
N ASN A 258 -3.95 17.67 27.61
CA ASN A 258 -3.27 16.51 27.04
C ASN A 258 -2.88 15.43 28.07
N GLN A 259 -3.24 15.62 29.34
CA GLN A 259 -3.02 14.67 30.42
C GLN A 259 -3.97 13.46 30.33
N PHE A 260 -3.47 12.31 30.77
CA PHE A 260 -4.26 11.15 31.13
C PHE A 260 -4.47 11.16 32.66
N PRO A 261 -5.70 10.95 33.17
CA PRO A 261 -6.03 11.16 34.58
C PRO A 261 -5.53 10.03 35.50
N LEU A 262 -4.20 9.86 35.57
CA LEU A 262 -3.49 8.93 36.43
C LEU A 262 -2.20 9.61 36.93
N ALA A 263 -2.06 9.72 38.24
CA ALA A 263 -0.84 10.26 38.85
C ALA A 263 0.32 9.24 38.72
N PRO A 264 1.53 9.68 38.34
CA PRO A 264 2.72 8.82 38.31
C PRO A 264 2.99 8.08 39.63
N SER A 265 2.75 8.71 40.80
CA SER A 265 2.93 8.06 42.11
C SER A 265 1.96 6.89 42.33
N THR A 266 0.70 7.04 41.91
CA THR A 266 -0.31 5.97 41.95
C THR A 266 0.10 4.81 41.05
N LEU A 267 0.54 5.11 39.83
CA LEU A 267 1.06 4.12 38.88
C LEU A 267 2.26 3.36 39.48
N MET A 268 3.23 4.09 40.05
CA MET A 268 4.41 3.54 40.71
C MET A 268 4.04 2.59 41.85
N HIS A 269 3.20 3.04 42.80
CA HIS A 269 2.75 2.20 43.92
C HIS A 269 1.92 0.99 43.46
N GLY A 270 1.16 1.12 42.37
CA GLY A 270 0.47 0.01 41.73
C GLY A 270 1.45 -1.02 41.17
N SER A 271 2.48 -0.54 40.45
CA SER A 271 3.51 -1.39 39.82
C SER A 271 4.34 -2.19 40.84
N TRP A 272 4.71 -1.61 41.99
CA TRP A 272 5.47 -2.32 43.03
C TRP A 272 4.72 -3.45 43.73
N LYS A 273 3.38 -3.50 43.60
CA LYS A 273 2.57 -4.60 44.11
C LYS A 273 2.52 -5.79 43.14
N THR A 274 3.13 -5.67 41.96
CA THR A 274 3.13 -6.69 40.92
C THR A 274 4.52 -7.26 40.71
N ASP A 275 4.59 -8.54 40.36
CA ASP A 275 5.84 -9.24 40.07
C ASP A 275 5.92 -9.55 38.56
N PHE A 276 6.34 -8.54 37.79
CA PHE A 276 6.50 -8.66 36.34
C PHE A 276 7.60 -9.67 35.97
N GLN A 277 8.63 -9.82 36.80
CA GLN A 277 9.70 -10.79 36.61
C GLN A 277 9.18 -12.22 36.65
N SER A 278 8.40 -12.58 37.67
CA SER A 278 7.81 -13.91 37.79
C SER A 278 6.81 -14.19 36.66
N ARG A 279 6.03 -13.18 36.25
CA ARG A 279 5.16 -13.27 35.06
C ARG A 279 5.96 -13.61 33.81
N MET A 280 7.06 -12.90 33.56
CA MET A 280 7.89 -13.12 32.37
C MET A 280 8.62 -14.46 32.43
N SER A 281 9.16 -14.83 33.59
CA SER A 281 9.83 -16.12 33.82
C SER A 281 8.87 -17.29 33.56
N THR A 282 7.61 -17.15 33.96
CA THR A 282 6.56 -18.14 33.68
C THR A 282 6.32 -18.26 32.17
N LYS A 283 6.17 -17.14 31.45
CA LYS A 283 5.99 -17.13 29.99
C LYS A 283 7.17 -17.76 29.24
N ILE A 284 8.38 -17.47 29.68
CA ILE A 284 9.61 -18.07 29.16
C ILE A 284 9.61 -19.59 29.35
N ASN A 285 9.27 -20.06 30.55
CA ASN A 285 9.21 -21.48 30.84
C ASN A 285 8.10 -22.21 30.06
N GLU A 286 6.91 -21.61 29.96
CA GLU A 286 5.80 -22.11 29.14
C GLU A 286 6.21 -22.24 27.67
N PHE A 287 6.86 -21.21 27.11
CA PHE A 287 7.37 -21.24 25.74
C PHE A 287 8.34 -22.40 25.52
N TRP A 288 9.38 -22.53 26.35
CA TRP A 288 10.36 -23.61 26.17
C TRP A 288 9.76 -25.00 26.36
N SER A 289 8.80 -25.14 27.28
CA SER A 289 8.09 -26.39 27.48
C SER A 289 7.21 -26.76 26.28
N ALA A 290 6.57 -25.79 25.64
CA ALA A 290 5.64 -26.03 24.54
C ALA A 290 6.31 -26.07 23.16
N LYS A 291 7.33 -25.24 22.95
CA LYS A 291 7.95 -24.95 21.64
C LYS A 291 9.44 -25.26 21.55
N GLY A 292 10.08 -25.75 22.63
CA GLY A 292 11.52 -26.05 22.61
C GLY A 292 11.94 -27.08 21.55
N GLY A 293 11.11 -28.11 21.28
CA GLY A 293 11.37 -29.08 20.22
C GLY A 293 11.24 -28.49 18.81
N ASP A 294 10.22 -27.65 18.60
CA ASP A 294 10.02 -26.93 17.34
C ASP A 294 11.18 -25.94 17.11
N TYR A 295 11.63 -25.23 18.15
CA TYR A 295 12.78 -24.33 18.08
C TYR A 295 14.07 -25.08 17.71
N ARG A 296 14.35 -26.24 18.33
CA ARG A 296 15.46 -27.11 17.93
C ARG A 296 15.38 -27.48 16.45
N THR A 297 14.18 -27.83 15.96
CA THR A 297 13.94 -28.19 14.56
C THR A 297 14.31 -27.03 13.63
N THR A 298 13.96 -25.80 14.01
CA THR A 298 14.32 -24.60 13.24
C THR A 298 15.82 -24.30 13.24
N LEU A 299 16.53 -24.49 14.37
CA LEU A 299 17.99 -24.36 14.43
C LEU A 299 18.69 -25.35 13.50
N LYS A 300 18.22 -26.60 13.48
CA LYS A 300 18.77 -27.64 12.58
C LYS A 300 18.52 -27.30 11.12
N GLY A 301 17.31 -26.83 10.78
CA GLY A 301 16.98 -26.35 9.43
C GLY A 301 17.91 -25.22 9.01
N GLN A 302 18.10 -24.22 9.86
CA GLN A 302 18.97 -23.08 9.58
C GLN A 302 20.43 -23.51 9.37
N PHE A 303 21.00 -24.33 10.25
CA PHE A 303 22.36 -24.83 10.12
C PHE A 303 22.60 -25.48 8.76
N ILE A 304 21.68 -26.36 8.33
CA ILE A 304 21.80 -27.06 7.05
C ILE A 304 21.65 -26.09 5.88
N GLN A 305 20.71 -25.14 5.97
CA GLN A 305 20.51 -24.12 4.96
C GLN A 305 21.76 -23.24 4.78
N GLN A 306 22.34 -22.72 5.87
CA GLN A 306 23.56 -21.92 5.82
C GLN A 306 24.75 -22.72 5.29
N ALA A 307 24.87 -24.01 5.65
CA ALA A 307 25.94 -24.87 5.15
C ALA A 307 25.82 -25.10 3.63
N ARG A 308 24.61 -25.36 3.13
CA ARG A 308 24.33 -25.55 1.70
C ARG A 308 24.58 -24.27 0.90
N GLU A 309 24.10 -23.13 1.38
CA GLU A 309 24.27 -21.84 0.71
C GLU A 309 25.73 -21.39 0.68
N GLN A 310 26.46 -21.55 1.79
CA GLN A 310 27.86 -21.17 1.84
C GLN A 310 28.72 -22.05 0.91
N LEU A 311 28.45 -23.36 0.86
CA LEU A 311 29.10 -24.28 -0.08
C LEU A 311 28.82 -23.88 -1.54
N SER A 312 27.55 -23.63 -1.87
CA SER A 312 27.16 -23.19 -3.21
C SER A 312 27.80 -21.88 -3.63
N GLY A 313 27.81 -20.90 -2.70
CA GLY A 313 28.47 -19.62 -2.89
C GLY A 313 29.98 -19.75 -3.07
N TYR A 314 30.61 -20.73 -2.43
CA TYR A 314 32.01 -21.07 -2.66
C TYR A 314 32.19 -21.75 -4.02
N ASP A 315 31.42 -22.79 -4.34
CA ASP A 315 31.57 -23.59 -5.56
C ASP A 315 31.37 -22.76 -6.84
N ALA A 316 30.43 -21.81 -6.82
CA ALA A 316 30.15 -20.89 -7.92
C ALA A 316 31.30 -19.91 -8.27
N LYS A 317 32.29 -19.74 -7.38
CA LYS A 317 33.42 -18.83 -7.61
C LYS A 317 34.48 -19.47 -8.51
N THR A 318 35.11 -18.64 -9.34
CA THR A 318 36.28 -19.03 -10.15
C THR A 318 37.48 -19.40 -9.26
N PRO A 319 38.45 -20.18 -9.77
CA PRO A 319 39.66 -20.52 -9.00
C PRO A 319 40.44 -19.30 -8.49
N LEU A 320 40.44 -18.19 -9.23
CA LEU A 320 41.09 -16.95 -8.82
C LEU A 320 40.33 -16.28 -7.67
N GLU A 321 39.01 -16.17 -7.77
CA GLU A 321 38.18 -15.63 -6.69
C GLU A 321 38.33 -16.46 -5.41
N LYS A 322 38.32 -17.80 -5.52
CA LYS A 322 38.55 -18.70 -4.37
C LYS A 322 39.90 -18.43 -3.70
N LYS A 323 40.97 -18.21 -4.48
CA LYS A 323 42.31 -17.92 -3.97
C LYS A 323 42.42 -16.55 -3.28
N LEU A 324 41.60 -15.58 -3.67
CA LEU A 324 41.56 -14.25 -3.08
C LEU A 324 40.66 -14.16 -1.84
N MET A 325 39.86 -15.19 -1.55
CA MET A 325 39.05 -15.23 -0.34
C MET A 325 39.94 -15.38 0.90
N PRO A 326 39.59 -14.70 2.02
CA PRO A 326 40.20 -14.99 3.31
C PRO A 326 40.14 -16.49 3.63
N ALA A 327 41.19 -17.03 4.24
CA ALA A 327 41.30 -18.48 4.48
C ALA A 327 40.13 -19.00 5.32
N GLU A 328 39.69 -18.19 6.28
CA GLU A 328 38.53 -18.39 7.13
C GLU A 328 37.20 -18.47 6.39
N HIS A 329 37.10 -17.90 5.19
CA HIS A 329 35.88 -17.92 4.38
C HIS A 329 35.87 -19.03 3.33
N GLN A 330 36.98 -19.77 3.16
CA GLN A 330 37.09 -20.85 2.18
C GLN A 330 36.40 -22.12 2.70
N PHE A 331 35.08 -22.21 2.51
CA PHE A 331 34.25 -23.33 2.95
C PHE A 331 34.11 -24.37 1.85
N THR A 332 34.97 -25.39 1.89
CA THR A 332 35.09 -26.41 0.84
C THR A 332 34.03 -27.51 0.99
N ARG A 333 33.97 -28.38 -0.02
CA ARG A 333 33.13 -29.59 -0.01
C ARG A 333 33.43 -30.52 1.17
N ASP A 334 34.69 -30.63 1.58
CA ASP A 334 35.08 -31.48 2.70
C ASP A 334 34.73 -30.84 4.06
N ASP A 335 34.79 -29.51 4.15
CA ASP A 335 34.28 -28.76 5.30
C ASP A 335 32.78 -28.94 5.46
N TYR A 336 32.02 -28.82 4.36
CA TYR A 336 30.59 -29.11 4.35
C TYR A 336 30.29 -30.54 4.82
N ARG A 337 30.98 -31.55 4.28
CA ARG A 337 30.82 -32.95 4.71
C ARG A 337 31.16 -33.15 6.19
N LEU A 338 32.15 -32.43 6.72
CA LEU A 338 32.54 -32.47 8.12
C LEU A 338 31.43 -31.93 9.01
N VAL A 339 30.99 -30.68 8.78
CA VAL A 339 29.98 -30.03 9.64
C VAL A 339 28.62 -30.72 9.54
N MET A 340 28.25 -31.25 8.37
CA MET A 340 27.01 -32.01 8.18
C MET A 340 26.95 -33.31 9.01
N LYS A 341 28.06 -33.79 9.57
CA LYS A 341 28.04 -34.90 10.55
C LYS A 341 27.36 -34.52 11.87
N ALA A 342 27.18 -33.23 12.16
CA ALA A 342 26.36 -32.74 13.27
C ALA A 342 24.87 -33.06 13.07
N ALA A 343 24.43 -33.20 11.81
CA ALA A 343 23.09 -33.62 11.42
C ALA A 343 23.14 -35.02 10.78
N SER A 344 23.60 -36.01 11.56
CA SER A 344 24.05 -37.32 11.03
C SER A 344 23.00 -38.20 10.35
N ASN A 345 21.72 -37.84 10.49
CA ASN A 345 20.56 -38.45 9.84
C ASN A 345 20.19 -37.80 8.49
N ILE A 346 20.87 -36.71 8.11
CA ILE A 346 20.66 -35.98 6.86
C ILE A 346 21.66 -36.48 5.82
N ALA A 347 21.19 -36.62 4.57
CA ALA A 347 22.07 -36.97 3.45
C ALA A 347 23.09 -35.84 3.22
N GLN A 348 24.33 -36.22 2.92
CA GLN A 348 25.39 -35.26 2.58
C GLN A 348 25.23 -34.70 1.15
N ASP A 349 24.23 -35.11 0.39
CA ASP A 349 23.85 -34.42 -0.83
C ASP A 349 23.13 -33.11 -0.49
N GLU A 350 23.76 -31.99 -0.84
CA GLU A 350 23.27 -30.62 -0.71
C GLU A 350 22.01 -30.36 -1.54
N ASN A 351 21.79 -31.15 -2.59
CA ASN A 351 20.65 -31.02 -3.48
C ASN A 351 19.49 -31.96 -3.12
N ALA A 352 19.70 -32.86 -2.15
CA ALA A 352 18.66 -33.76 -1.70
C ALA A 352 17.57 -32.99 -0.93
N PRO A 353 16.29 -33.11 -1.31
CA PRO A 353 15.21 -32.48 -0.58
C PRO A 353 15.06 -33.12 0.79
N LEU A 354 14.82 -32.29 1.80
CA LEU A 354 14.60 -32.74 3.17
C LEU A 354 13.11 -32.91 3.48
N THR A 355 12.84 -33.55 4.62
CA THR A 355 11.51 -33.57 5.24
C THR A 355 11.56 -32.95 6.63
N VAL A 356 10.45 -32.40 7.09
CA VAL A 356 10.35 -31.85 8.45
C VAL A 356 10.62 -32.94 9.50
N ALA A 357 10.21 -34.19 9.24
CA ALA A 357 10.49 -35.32 10.13
C ALA A 357 12.00 -35.58 10.30
N GLN A 358 12.79 -35.43 9.23
CA GLN A 358 14.26 -35.53 9.32
C GLN A 358 14.87 -34.40 10.17
N LEU A 359 14.30 -33.19 10.11
CA LEU A 359 14.74 -32.07 10.96
C LEU A 359 14.32 -32.27 12.42
N GLN A 360 13.12 -32.81 12.67
CA GLN A 360 12.64 -33.10 14.03
C GLN A 360 13.42 -34.22 14.71
N THR A 361 13.94 -35.18 13.95
CA THR A 361 14.68 -36.32 14.50
C THR A 361 15.97 -35.87 15.20
N ASP A 362 16.14 -36.30 16.45
CA ASP A 362 17.39 -36.18 17.21
C ASP A 362 18.45 -37.07 16.57
N ALA A 363 19.61 -36.48 16.26
CA ALA A 363 20.69 -37.15 15.57
C ALA A 363 22.02 -36.75 16.20
N PRO A 364 22.51 -37.50 17.20
CA PRO A 364 23.82 -37.26 17.78
C PRO A 364 24.91 -37.19 16.72
N ALA A 365 25.91 -36.34 16.97
CA ALA A 365 27.07 -36.24 16.09
C ALA A 365 27.72 -37.63 15.98
N LYS A 366 27.92 -38.13 14.75
CA LYS A 366 28.60 -39.42 14.53
C LYS A 366 30.07 -39.33 14.92
N ASP A 367 30.66 -40.47 15.25
CA ASP A 367 32.00 -40.70 15.84
C ASP A 367 33.21 -40.09 15.09
N GLN A 368 33.03 -39.25 14.08
CA GLN A 368 34.11 -38.57 13.37
C GLN A 368 34.10 -37.03 13.53
N LEU A 369 33.10 -36.48 14.22
CA LEU A 369 32.99 -35.04 14.50
C LEU A 369 33.05 -34.81 16.01
N ARG A 370 33.85 -33.83 16.43
CA ARG A 370 33.83 -33.29 17.78
C ARG A 370 33.19 -31.91 17.72
N ALA A 371 32.20 -31.68 18.57
CA ALA A 371 31.52 -30.40 18.70
C ALA A 371 31.69 -29.88 20.12
N TYR A 372 31.94 -28.59 20.26
CA TYR A 372 32.18 -27.91 21.53
C TYR A 372 31.39 -26.60 21.56
N PRO A 373 30.76 -26.25 22.69
CA PRO A 373 30.36 -24.87 22.94
C PRO A 373 31.61 -23.99 22.92
N PHE A 374 31.57 -22.86 22.22
CA PHE A 374 32.63 -21.86 22.28
C PHE A 374 32.59 -21.11 23.62
N ASP A 375 33.73 -20.76 24.19
CA ASP A 375 33.77 -20.00 25.44
C ASP A 375 34.91 -18.96 25.50
N ILE A 376 34.65 -17.85 26.21
CA ILE A 376 35.66 -16.84 26.52
C ILE A 376 35.80 -16.77 28.05
N ASN A 377 37.00 -17.02 28.51
CA ASN A 377 37.41 -17.05 29.92
C ASN A 377 36.54 -18.01 30.75
N GLY A 378 36.05 -19.11 30.18
CA GLY A 378 35.15 -20.05 30.84
C GLY A 378 33.68 -19.65 30.79
N TRP A 379 33.33 -18.51 30.19
CA TRP A 379 31.94 -18.11 29.96
C TRP A 379 31.49 -18.66 28.61
N GLY A 380 30.54 -19.59 28.62
CA GLY A 380 30.04 -20.21 27.40
C GLY A 380 29.21 -19.26 26.54
N SER A 381 29.41 -19.33 25.23
CA SER A 381 28.52 -18.71 24.24
C SER A 381 27.13 -19.33 24.30
N SER A 382 26.13 -18.55 23.93
CA SER A 382 24.73 -18.99 23.85
C SER A 382 24.39 -19.80 22.61
N ASP A 383 25.26 -19.83 21.60
CA ASP A 383 24.89 -20.32 20.27
C ASP A 383 26.08 -20.66 19.34
N ILE A 384 27.29 -20.14 19.59
CA ILE A 384 28.47 -20.47 18.78
C ILE A 384 28.94 -21.90 19.09
N ILE A 385 29.12 -22.69 18.04
CA ILE A 385 29.61 -24.07 18.11
C ILE A 385 30.93 -24.20 17.36
N ARG A 386 31.94 -24.76 18.02
CA ARG A 386 33.20 -25.17 17.38
C ARG A 386 33.14 -26.63 16.95
N PHE A 387 33.50 -26.89 15.70
CA PHE A 387 33.63 -28.22 15.12
C PHE A 387 35.08 -28.57 14.84
N ALA A 388 35.45 -29.81 15.14
CA ALA A 388 36.77 -30.37 14.85
C ALA A 388 36.67 -31.83 14.39
N VAL A 389 37.67 -32.28 13.63
CA VAL A 389 37.75 -33.69 13.20
C VAL A 389 38.13 -34.59 14.39
N LEU A 390 37.45 -35.74 14.53
CA LEU A 390 37.75 -36.69 15.61
C LEU A 390 39.18 -37.26 15.52
N ASP A 391 39.59 -37.65 14.32
CA ASP A 391 40.92 -38.13 13.98
C ASP A 391 41.24 -37.78 12.52
N ASP A 392 42.26 -36.97 12.29
CA ASP A 392 42.81 -36.58 10.98
C ASP A 392 44.19 -37.20 10.74
N GLY A 393 44.62 -38.14 11.59
CA GLY A 393 45.92 -38.78 11.52
C GLY A 393 47.09 -37.93 12.02
N GLN A 394 46.85 -36.69 12.46
CA GLN A 394 47.86 -35.84 13.10
C GLN A 394 47.78 -35.97 14.63
N TYR A 395 48.95 -36.09 15.27
CA TYR A 395 49.13 -36.12 16.73
C TYR A 395 49.54 -34.74 17.29
N ASN A 396 48.98 -33.66 16.74
CA ASN A 396 49.24 -32.32 17.23
C ASN A 396 48.25 -31.96 18.33
N TYR A 397 48.76 -31.48 19.47
CA TYR A 397 47.95 -31.07 20.60
C TYR A 397 48.40 -29.71 21.12
N GLN A 398 47.45 -28.83 21.42
CA GLN A 398 47.67 -27.57 22.11
C GLN A 398 46.89 -27.61 23.43
N ASN A 399 47.60 -27.52 24.56
CA ASN A 399 47.01 -27.58 25.90
C ASN A 399 46.04 -28.78 26.10
N ASN A 400 46.50 -29.99 25.77
CA ASN A 400 45.71 -31.26 25.80
C ASN A 400 44.48 -31.30 24.89
N ARG A 401 44.33 -30.33 23.98
CA ARG A 401 43.27 -30.30 22.97
C ARG A 401 43.86 -30.63 21.61
N ARG A 402 43.08 -31.31 20.78
CA ARG A 402 43.54 -31.77 19.47
C ARG A 402 43.63 -30.57 18.52
N ASP A 403 44.84 -30.29 18.08
CA ASP A 403 45.11 -29.26 17.10
C ASP A 403 44.92 -29.80 15.67
N GLY A 404 44.51 -28.94 14.75
CA GLY A 404 44.10 -29.29 13.39
C GLY A 404 42.96 -28.41 12.91
N THR A 405 42.27 -28.83 11.84
CA THR A 405 41.16 -28.06 11.27
C THR A 405 40.07 -27.77 12.30
N GLN A 406 39.76 -26.49 12.51
CA GLN A 406 38.64 -26.01 13.32
C GLN A 406 37.63 -25.30 12.42
N ILE A 407 36.34 -25.45 12.71
CA ILE A 407 35.29 -24.68 12.06
C ILE A 407 34.41 -24.06 13.15
N LEU A 408 34.35 -22.73 13.22
CA LEU A 408 33.38 -22.03 14.04
C LEU A 408 32.08 -21.85 13.25
N TYR A 409 30.98 -22.33 13.82
CA TYR A 409 29.63 -22.01 13.36
C TYR A 409 29.06 -20.89 14.22
N ILE A 410 28.79 -19.75 13.57
CA ILE A 410 28.19 -18.57 14.15
C ILE A 410 26.82 -18.39 13.50
N PRO A 411 25.72 -18.82 14.17
CA PRO A 411 24.38 -18.77 13.60
C PRO A 411 24.02 -17.37 13.10
N GLY A 412 23.45 -17.28 11.91
CA GLY A 412 23.03 -16.01 11.31
C GLY A 412 24.15 -15.12 10.75
N ALA A 413 25.43 -15.45 10.95
CA ALA A 413 26.53 -14.72 10.32
C ALA A 413 26.63 -15.03 8.80
N THR A 414 27.29 -14.16 8.04
CA THR A 414 27.59 -14.37 6.62
C THR A 414 29.07 -14.03 6.37
N PRO A 415 29.95 -15.02 6.15
CA PRO A 415 29.68 -16.46 6.22
C PRO A 415 29.33 -16.95 7.63
N ALA A 416 28.53 -18.03 7.73
CA ALA A 416 28.13 -18.64 9.01
C ALA A 416 29.17 -19.63 9.54
N PHE A 417 29.99 -20.20 8.65
CA PHE A 417 31.05 -21.14 8.97
C PHE A 417 32.41 -20.50 8.70
N LEU A 418 33.25 -20.38 9.73
CA LEU A 418 34.61 -19.87 9.64
C LEU A 418 35.62 -20.99 9.82
N ARG A 419 36.52 -21.18 8.84
CA ARG A 419 37.47 -22.29 8.78
C ARG A 419 38.88 -21.88 9.26
N PHE A 420 39.44 -22.60 10.21
CA PHE A 420 40.81 -22.38 10.67
C PHE A 420 41.67 -23.61 10.50
N ALA A 421 42.95 -23.40 10.15
CA ALA A 421 43.90 -24.49 9.94
C ALA A 421 44.35 -25.15 11.25
N SER A 422 44.29 -24.42 12.36
CA SER A 422 44.71 -24.82 13.70
C SER A 422 43.93 -24.06 14.78
N LEU A 423 44.05 -24.49 16.04
CA LEU A 423 43.57 -23.77 17.22
C LEU A 423 44.21 -22.39 17.34
N ASP A 424 45.54 -22.29 17.20
CA ASP A 424 46.24 -21.00 17.24
C ASP A 424 45.73 -20.01 16.17
N LYS A 425 45.37 -20.48 14.97
CA LYS A 425 44.78 -19.60 13.93
C LYS A 425 43.38 -19.12 14.28
N MET A 426 42.59 -19.95 14.95
CA MET A 426 41.29 -19.55 15.48
C MET A 426 41.46 -18.53 16.61
N ASP A 427 42.41 -18.75 17.53
CA ASP A 427 42.69 -17.84 18.64
C ASP A 427 43.20 -16.48 18.14
N GLU A 428 44.06 -16.47 17.13
CA GLU A 428 44.48 -15.24 16.44
C GLU A 428 43.28 -14.47 15.87
N TRP A 429 42.35 -15.18 15.23
CA TRP A 429 41.15 -14.56 14.69
C TRP A 429 40.27 -13.95 15.80
N VAL A 430 40.10 -14.62 16.94
CA VAL A 430 39.36 -14.08 18.10
C VAL A 430 40.03 -12.81 18.64
N VAL A 431 41.36 -12.81 18.74
CA VAL A 431 42.12 -11.62 19.15
C VAL A 431 41.94 -10.47 18.16
N ASP A 432 41.92 -10.76 16.86
CA ASP A 432 41.66 -9.76 15.83
C ASP A 432 40.25 -9.17 15.92
N GLN A 433 39.24 -9.99 16.27
CA GLN A 433 37.88 -9.50 16.59
C GLN A 433 37.91 -8.53 17.76
N ALA A 434 38.69 -8.87 18.79
CA ALA A 434 38.70 -8.15 20.05
C ALA A 434 39.39 -6.76 19.98
N LYS A 435 40.25 -6.55 18.98
CA LYS A 435 40.96 -5.28 18.72
C LYS A 435 40.02 -4.16 18.26
N ASP A 436 39.04 -4.49 17.43
CA ASP A 436 38.08 -3.50 16.92
C ASP A 436 36.85 -3.41 17.85
N PRO A 437 36.49 -2.22 18.35
CA PRO A 437 35.36 -2.08 19.28
C PRO A 437 34.02 -2.61 18.76
N LYS A 438 33.73 -2.46 17.45
CA LYS A 438 32.48 -2.93 16.86
C LYS A 438 32.48 -4.45 16.70
N LYS A 439 33.59 -5.02 16.21
CA LYS A 439 33.72 -6.47 16.05
C LYS A 439 33.72 -7.19 17.40
N ARG A 440 34.36 -6.58 18.41
CA ARG A 440 34.33 -7.04 19.80
C ARG A 440 32.92 -7.06 20.37
N GLU A 441 32.17 -5.96 20.23
CA GLU A 441 30.77 -5.91 20.67
C GLU A 441 29.92 -6.97 19.96
N ALA A 442 30.14 -7.15 18.66
CA ALA A 442 29.43 -8.14 17.89
C ALA A 442 29.72 -9.55 18.45
N LEU A 443 30.99 -9.92 18.69
CA LEU A 443 31.35 -11.23 19.26
C LEU A 443 30.77 -11.40 20.67
N ALA A 444 30.85 -10.37 21.51
CA ALA A 444 30.27 -10.35 22.84
C ALA A 444 28.74 -10.54 22.83
N SER A 445 28.05 -10.16 21.75
CA SER A 445 26.59 -10.32 21.62
C SER A 445 26.13 -11.78 21.54
N HIS A 446 27.04 -12.75 21.39
CA HIS A 446 26.76 -14.20 21.48
C HIS A 446 26.88 -14.77 22.90
N PHE A 447 26.95 -13.90 23.91
CA PHE A 447 26.99 -14.27 25.33
C PHE A 447 25.82 -13.60 26.07
N SER A 448 25.38 -14.21 27.18
CA SER A 448 24.35 -13.61 28.03
C SER A 448 24.82 -12.29 28.63
N LEU A 449 23.88 -11.38 28.90
CA LEU A 449 24.15 -10.10 29.59
C LEU A 449 24.87 -10.31 30.92
N TYR A 450 24.53 -11.39 31.64
CA TYR A 450 25.22 -11.78 32.86
C TYR A 450 26.70 -12.12 32.61
N ASN A 451 26.99 -12.97 31.63
CA ASN A 451 28.35 -13.41 31.33
C ASN A 451 29.24 -12.28 30.78
N ARG A 452 28.64 -11.25 30.17
CA ARG A 452 29.34 -10.09 29.64
C ARG A 452 29.89 -9.16 30.72
N GLN A 453 29.18 -9.04 31.84
CA GLN A 453 29.51 -8.13 32.93
C GLN A 453 30.67 -8.64 33.78
N ASP A 454 31.47 -7.72 34.30
CA ASP A 454 32.43 -8.02 35.36
C ASP A 454 31.70 -8.28 36.67
N GLY A 455 32.13 -9.31 37.41
CA GLY A 455 31.53 -9.70 38.68
C GLY A 455 31.03 -11.14 38.71
N GLY A 456 30.31 -11.48 39.77
CA GLY A 456 29.95 -12.85 40.15
C GLY A 456 30.65 -13.30 41.43
N ALA A 457 30.38 -14.53 41.87
CA ALA A 457 31.12 -15.11 42.99
C ALA A 457 32.63 -15.06 42.65
N PHE A 458 33.43 -14.42 43.50
CA PHE A 458 34.88 -14.24 43.38
C PHE A 458 35.43 -13.10 42.48
N GLY A 459 34.60 -12.18 41.96
CA GLY A 459 35.09 -10.96 41.29
C GLY A 459 35.84 -11.21 39.97
N LYS A 460 35.37 -12.18 39.19
CA LYS A 460 35.94 -12.57 37.90
C LYS A 460 35.59 -11.56 36.79
N PHE A 461 36.51 -11.34 35.86
CA PHE A 461 36.24 -10.56 34.64
C PHE A 461 35.23 -11.26 33.73
N GLY A 462 34.27 -10.49 33.21
CA GLY A 462 33.28 -10.90 32.24
C GLY A 462 33.85 -11.02 30.82
N VAL A 463 33.00 -11.39 29.86
CA VAL A 463 33.40 -11.51 28.45
C VAL A 463 33.86 -10.18 27.87
N ASP A 464 33.20 -9.05 28.19
CA ASP A 464 33.54 -7.75 27.61
C ASP A 464 34.96 -7.32 28.00
N SER A 465 35.30 -7.42 29.29
CA SER A 465 36.64 -7.12 29.79
C SER A 465 37.68 -8.16 29.36
N SER A 466 37.32 -9.45 29.30
CA SER A 466 38.22 -10.50 28.82
C SER A 466 38.63 -10.27 27.35
N LEU A 467 37.67 -9.92 26.49
CA LEU A 467 37.95 -9.56 25.10
C LEU A 467 38.76 -8.26 25.02
N ALA A 468 38.46 -7.24 25.83
CA ALA A 468 39.25 -6.01 25.84
C ALA A 468 40.74 -6.28 26.18
N HIS A 469 41.01 -7.11 27.18
CA HIS A 469 42.38 -7.51 27.52
C HIS A 469 43.07 -8.35 26.43
N LEU A 470 42.34 -9.26 25.76
CA LEU A 470 42.86 -10.00 24.60
C LEU A 470 43.21 -9.05 23.45
N GLY A 471 42.34 -8.09 23.13
CA GLY A 471 42.55 -7.12 22.06
C GLY A 471 43.74 -6.18 22.31
N ASN A 472 43.96 -5.81 23.57
CA ASN A 472 45.12 -5.01 23.99
C ASN A 472 46.44 -5.80 24.01
N GLY A 473 46.36 -7.14 24.00
CA GLY A 473 47.52 -8.02 24.16
C GLY A 473 48.00 -8.19 25.60
N ASP A 474 47.21 -7.76 26.59
CA ASP A 474 47.54 -7.87 28.01
C ASP A 474 47.35 -9.29 28.53
N TRP A 475 46.46 -10.06 27.90
CA TRP A 475 46.13 -11.44 28.27
C TRP A 475 46.57 -12.42 27.18
N SER A 476 46.94 -13.62 27.63
CA SER A 476 47.38 -14.69 26.75
C SER A 476 46.26 -15.16 25.82
N LYS A 477 46.60 -15.25 24.54
CA LYS A 477 45.77 -15.87 23.49
C LYS A 477 45.91 -17.39 23.44
N MET A 478 46.73 -18.02 24.29
CA MET A 478 46.98 -19.46 24.19
C MET A 478 45.69 -20.25 24.45
N GLU A 479 45.35 -21.14 23.51
CA GLU A 479 44.23 -22.08 23.62
C GLU A 479 44.09 -22.67 25.04
N GLY A 480 42.89 -22.53 25.58
CA GLY A 480 42.52 -23.07 26.88
C GLY A 480 42.91 -22.26 28.09
N GLU A 481 43.54 -21.09 27.91
CA GLU A 481 43.75 -20.12 28.98
C GLU A 481 42.60 -19.11 29.03
N THR A 482 42.47 -18.29 27.99
CA THR A 482 41.40 -17.29 27.85
C THR A 482 40.36 -17.69 26.81
N ILE A 483 40.77 -18.28 25.69
CA ILE A 483 39.85 -18.76 24.65
C ILE A 483 39.66 -20.27 24.85
N ASP A 484 38.44 -20.77 24.73
CA ASP A 484 38.10 -22.20 24.85
C ASP A 484 38.61 -22.85 26.15
N ARG A 485 38.48 -22.11 27.26
CA ARG A 485 38.93 -22.51 28.60
C ARG A 485 38.13 -23.72 29.09
N ASN A 486 36.83 -23.77 28.83
CA ASN A 486 35.93 -24.85 29.24
C ASN A 486 35.74 -25.88 28.10
N TYR A 487 36.73 -26.76 27.92
CA TYR A 487 36.72 -27.79 26.89
C TYR A 487 35.77 -28.96 27.22
N LYS A 488 34.46 -28.76 27.01
CA LYS A 488 33.42 -29.80 27.18
C LYS A 488 32.83 -30.21 25.83
N ARG A 489 33.02 -31.47 25.45
CA ARG A 489 32.46 -32.04 24.23
C ARG A 489 30.94 -32.20 24.34
N ILE A 490 30.25 -31.90 23.25
CA ILE A 490 28.83 -32.22 23.07
C ILE A 490 28.74 -33.69 22.69
N GLU A 491 28.22 -34.52 23.60
CA GLU A 491 28.05 -35.98 23.39
C GLU A 491 26.70 -36.31 22.71
N GLY A 492 25.74 -35.39 22.72
CA GLY A 492 24.40 -35.57 22.17
C GLY A 492 24.18 -34.89 20.82
N ASP A 493 22.91 -34.62 20.53
CA ASP A 493 22.49 -33.81 19.38
C ASP A 493 22.92 -32.35 19.58
N VAL A 494 23.67 -31.80 18.62
CA VAL A 494 24.22 -30.43 18.70
C VAL A 494 23.11 -29.38 18.80
N PHE A 495 21.98 -29.60 18.13
CA PHE A 495 20.87 -28.65 18.11
C PHE A 495 20.08 -28.66 19.42
N SER A 496 20.03 -29.81 20.11
CA SER A 496 19.52 -29.88 21.50
C SER A 496 20.37 -29.04 22.44
N GLN A 497 21.70 -29.12 22.33
CA GLN A 497 22.62 -28.28 23.11
C GLN A 497 22.42 -26.79 22.82
N MET A 498 22.34 -26.40 21.54
CA MET A 498 22.08 -25.01 21.16
C MET A 498 20.73 -24.50 21.68
N LYS A 499 19.69 -25.34 21.64
CA LYS A 499 18.37 -25.03 22.22
C LYS A 499 18.46 -24.81 23.74
N ASP A 500 19.25 -25.63 24.45
CA ASP A 500 19.46 -25.46 25.89
C ASP A 500 20.26 -24.17 26.20
N GLN A 501 21.31 -23.85 25.43
CA GLN A 501 22.06 -22.61 25.57
C GLN A 501 21.20 -21.37 25.29
N ALA A 502 20.36 -21.42 24.25
CA ALA A 502 19.39 -20.36 23.93
C ALA A 502 18.37 -20.16 25.06
N LYS A 503 17.91 -21.25 25.68
CA LYS A 503 17.01 -21.22 26.84
C LYS A 503 17.68 -20.58 28.06
N GLU A 504 18.88 -21.02 28.39
CA GLU A 504 19.65 -20.48 29.51
C GLU A 504 19.94 -18.99 29.33
N ARG A 505 20.33 -18.59 28.11
CA ARG A 505 20.50 -17.17 27.78
C ARG A 505 19.21 -16.38 27.96
N MET A 506 18.09 -16.85 27.41
CA MET A 506 16.82 -16.11 27.51
C MET A 506 16.38 -15.92 28.98
N ILE A 507 16.57 -16.94 29.83
CA ILE A 507 16.29 -16.84 31.26
C ILE A 507 17.26 -15.87 31.95
N SER A 508 18.56 -15.99 31.66
CA SER A 508 19.59 -15.14 32.27
C SER A 508 19.45 -13.67 31.87
N ASP A 509 19.21 -13.40 30.59
CA ASP A 509 19.04 -12.05 30.08
C ASP A 509 17.74 -11.45 30.63
N ALA A 510 16.67 -12.24 30.79
CA ALA A 510 15.42 -11.77 31.40
C ALA A 510 15.61 -11.42 32.88
N ASP A 511 16.37 -12.22 33.64
CA ASP A 511 16.71 -11.89 35.03
C ASP A 511 17.47 -10.57 35.11
N ILE A 512 18.48 -10.36 34.27
CA ILE A 512 19.27 -9.11 34.27
C ILE A 512 18.46 -7.90 33.80
N ALA A 513 17.70 -8.06 32.72
CA ALA A 513 16.91 -7.00 32.12
C ALA A 513 15.75 -6.53 33.01
N ILE A 514 15.11 -7.43 33.76
CA ILE A 514 13.88 -7.11 34.50
C ILE A 514 14.14 -6.82 35.99
N LYS A 515 15.17 -7.42 36.59
CA LYS A 515 15.43 -7.35 38.05
C LYS A 515 16.32 -6.19 38.49
N SER A 516 17.13 -5.61 37.61
CA SER A 516 18.23 -4.73 38.00
C SER A 516 17.77 -3.40 38.63
N ASN A 517 17.76 -3.34 39.97
CA ASN A 517 17.62 -2.12 40.76
C ASN A 517 18.97 -1.45 41.14
N SER A 518 20.12 -1.89 40.62
CA SER A 518 21.44 -1.33 40.96
C SER A 518 21.85 -0.14 40.08
N GLU A 519 22.55 0.84 40.66
CA GLU A 519 23.01 2.08 40.00
C GLU A 519 23.85 1.84 38.73
N VAL A 520 24.66 0.78 38.68
CA VAL A 520 25.57 0.51 37.54
C VAL A 520 24.83 0.01 36.29
N THR A 521 23.76 -0.78 36.44
CA THR A 521 22.96 -1.29 35.31
C THR A 521 21.80 -0.37 34.94
N ARG A 522 21.49 0.63 35.78
CA ARG A 522 20.60 1.75 35.43
C ARG A 522 21.12 2.50 34.19
N ASP A 523 22.41 2.80 34.10
CA ASP A 523 23.00 3.52 32.96
C ASP A 523 22.97 2.69 31.65
N THR A 524 23.03 1.37 31.74
CA THR A 524 22.90 0.45 30.60
C THR A 524 21.47 0.38 30.07
N TRP A 525 20.46 0.49 30.95
CA TRP A 525 19.05 0.45 30.59
C TRP A 525 18.51 1.82 30.13
N LEU A 526 18.98 2.91 30.74
CA LEU A 526 18.54 4.29 30.44
C LEU A 526 18.83 4.71 29.00
N ASN A 527 19.83 4.12 28.34
CA ASN A 527 20.21 4.46 26.98
C ASN A 527 19.65 3.53 25.88
N ASP A 528 19.03 2.38 26.22
CA ASP A 528 18.93 1.33 25.21
C ASP A 528 17.64 0.48 25.32
N ILE A 529 16.62 0.85 24.51
CA ILE A 529 15.45 0.02 24.18
C ILE A 529 15.88 -1.37 23.64
N SER A 530 17.16 -1.53 23.27
CA SER A 530 17.76 -2.81 22.87
C SER A 530 17.73 -3.89 23.95
N ALA A 531 17.57 -3.59 25.24
CA ALA A 531 17.57 -4.62 26.28
C ALA A 531 16.40 -5.61 26.13
N ALA A 532 15.19 -5.11 25.81
CA ALA A 532 14.08 -5.96 25.42
C ALA A 532 14.40 -6.70 24.11
N ALA A 533 14.96 -6.02 23.10
CA ALA A 533 15.36 -6.63 21.82
C ALA A 533 16.41 -7.75 21.98
N LYS A 534 17.35 -7.61 22.93
CA LYS A 534 18.40 -8.57 23.28
C LYS A 534 17.82 -9.85 23.87
N LEU A 535 16.67 -9.78 24.57
CA LEU A 535 15.89 -10.96 24.97
C LEU A 535 15.40 -11.77 23.77
N PHE A 536 15.31 -11.19 22.57
CA PHE A 536 14.94 -11.88 21.32
C PHE A 536 16.15 -12.28 20.47
N ALA A 537 17.38 -11.95 20.88
CA ALA A 537 18.59 -12.32 20.14
C ALA A 537 18.69 -13.83 19.83
N PRO A 538 18.30 -14.75 20.75
CA PRO A 538 18.27 -16.18 20.43
C PRO A 538 17.30 -16.55 19.27
N MET A 539 16.33 -15.70 18.95
CA MET A 539 15.39 -15.89 17.83
C MET A 539 15.79 -15.20 16.54
N ALA A 540 16.74 -14.25 16.57
CA ALA A 540 17.25 -13.57 15.37
C ALA A 540 17.51 -14.52 14.18
N PRO A 541 17.99 -15.76 14.39
CA PRO A 541 18.23 -16.70 13.30
C PRO A 541 16.96 -17.26 12.60
N ILE A 542 15.78 -17.19 13.24
CA ILE A 542 14.52 -17.84 12.80
C ILE A 542 13.36 -16.83 12.65
N ALA A 543 13.47 -15.64 13.22
CA ALA A 543 12.35 -14.70 13.43
C ALA A 543 11.93 -13.87 12.20
N ALA A 544 12.58 -14.04 11.06
CA ALA A 544 12.42 -13.19 9.88
C ALA A 544 10.96 -12.96 9.41
N PRO A 545 10.04 -13.94 9.41
CA PRO A 545 8.72 -13.69 8.82
C PRO A 545 7.76 -12.89 9.71
N VAL A 546 7.98 -12.88 11.04
CA VAL A 546 7.02 -12.34 12.02
C VAL A 546 7.62 -11.20 12.87
N ALA A 547 8.93 -11.21 13.12
CA ALA A 547 9.59 -10.20 13.95
C ALA A 547 10.29 -9.15 13.09
N ALA A 548 9.55 -8.13 12.66
CA ALA A 548 10.10 -6.93 12.03
C ALA A 548 11.05 -6.10 12.95
N ALA A 549 11.42 -6.61 14.14
CA ALA A 549 12.15 -5.90 15.18
C ALA A 549 13.47 -6.57 15.65
N ALA A 550 13.83 -7.79 15.21
CA ALA A 550 14.94 -8.54 15.81
C ALA A 550 16.23 -8.64 14.96
N ALA A 551 16.23 -8.20 13.70
CA ALA A 551 17.33 -8.47 12.75
C ALA A 551 18.54 -7.51 12.85
N ALA A 552 18.91 -7.03 14.05
CA ALA A 552 19.99 -6.03 14.22
C ALA A 552 21.29 -6.55 14.86
N LEU A 553 21.36 -7.80 15.32
CA LEU A 553 22.54 -8.31 16.03
C LEU A 553 23.10 -9.54 15.31
N GLY A 554 24.10 -9.33 14.45
CA GLY A 554 24.91 -10.40 13.89
C GLY A 554 26.38 -10.01 13.96
N VAL A 555 27.23 -10.91 14.44
CA VAL A 555 28.69 -10.79 14.31
C VAL A 555 29.03 -10.59 12.85
N THR A 556 29.49 -9.39 12.53
CA THR A 556 30.10 -9.09 11.25
C THR A 556 31.44 -8.43 11.51
N GLU A 557 32.52 -9.05 11.02
CA GLU A 557 33.68 -8.26 10.60
C GLU A 557 33.41 -7.44 9.33
N LEU A 558 32.24 -7.61 8.70
CA LEU A 558 31.92 -7.10 7.38
C LEU A 558 30.90 -5.96 7.52
N ALA A 559 31.41 -4.74 7.74
CA ALA A 559 30.62 -3.54 7.52
C ALA A 559 30.13 -3.51 6.06
N LEU A 560 28.82 -3.30 5.86
CA LEU A 560 28.06 -3.29 4.60
C LEU A 560 27.65 -4.69 4.10
N GLY A 561 26.41 -5.11 4.40
CA GLY A 561 25.89 -6.34 3.80
C GLY A 561 24.53 -6.88 4.22
N ALA A 562 23.89 -6.33 5.26
CA ALA A 562 22.55 -6.76 5.68
C ALA A 562 21.51 -5.65 5.55
N GLU A 563 21.61 -4.82 4.51
CA GLU A 563 20.71 -3.68 4.34
C GLU A 563 19.27 -4.11 4.01
N LYS A 564 18.98 -5.27 3.40
CA LYS A 564 17.65 -5.46 2.78
C LYS A 564 16.44 -5.72 3.71
N SER A 565 16.61 -6.23 4.93
CA SER A 565 15.48 -6.40 5.87
C SER A 565 15.30 -5.19 6.79
N ALA A 566 16.35 -4.40 7.02
CA ALA A 566 16.32 -3.23 7.89
C ALA A 566 16.17 -1.89 7.14
N SER A 567 16.61 -1.80 5.86
CA SER A 567 16.58 -0.56 5.05
C SER A 567 15.28 -0.34 4.26
N GLY A 568 14.31 -1.25 4.33
CA GLY A 568 13.00 -0.99 3.73
C GLY A 568 12.39 0.28 4.35
N ASP A 569 12.09 1.28 3.50
CA ASP A 569 11.53 2.58 3.89
C ASP A 569 10.18 2.39 4.61
N THR A 570 9.48 1.32 4.28
CA THR A 570 8.21 0.93 4.89
C THR A 570 8.29 -0.43 5.58
N GLN A 571 7.43 -0.63 6.60
CA GLN A 571 7.30 -1.92 7.27
C GLN A 571 6.83 -3.04 6.35
N ALA A 572 6.06 -2.71 5.31
CA ALA A 572 5.62 -3.67 4.30
C ALA A 572 6.79 -4.20 3.46
N GLU A 573 7.70 -3.33 3.04
CA GLU A 573 8.90 -3.73 2.28
C GLU A 573 9.87 -4.56 3.13
N ARG A 574 10.06 -4.20 4.41
CA ARG A 574 10.85 -5.00 5.35
C ARG A 574 10.27 -6.41 5.53
N SER A 575 8.95 -6.52 5.64
CA SER A 575 8.25 -7.80 5.75
C SER A 575 8.37 -8.65 4.49
N ASP A 576 8.13 -8.06 3.30
CA ASP A 576 8.27 -8.76 2.02
C ASP A 576 9.70 -9.27 1.79
N GLY A 577 10.71 -8.44 2.09
CA GLY A 577 12.12 -8.85 2.01
C GLY A 577 12.45 -10.03 2.92
N ALA A 578 11.94 -10.03 4.16
CA ALA A 578 12.16 -11.10 5.11
C ALA A 578 11.45 -12.40 4.70
N TRP A 579 10.22 -12.31 4.17
CA TRP A 579 9.51 -13.48 3.64
C TRP A 579 10.17 -14.07 2.40
N LYS A 580 10.76 -13.25 1.52
CA LYS A 580 11.54 -13.74 0.36
C LYS A 580 12.81 -14.47 0.78
N ALA A 581 13.53 -13.94 1.77
CA ALA A 581 14.70 -14.61 2.33
C ALA A 581 14.31 -15.96 2.96
N PHE A 582 13.20 -15.99 3.71
CA PHE A 582 12.65 -17.21 4.27
C PHE A 582 12.24 -18.22 3.20
N ASP A 583 11.56 -17.80 2.13
CA ASP A 583 11.22 -18.69 1.01
C ASP A 583 12.47 -19.23 0.29
N GLY A 584 13.50 -18.39 0.12
CA GLY A 584 14.83 -18.82 -0.34
C GLY A 584 15.38 -19.96 0.53
N ALA A 585 15.36 -19.81 1.85
CA ALA A 585 15.78 -20.84 2.79
C ALA A 585 14.93 -22.13 2.69
N LEU A 586 13.61 -22.01 2.54
CA LEU A 586 12.72 -23.15 2.29
C LEU A 586 13.08 -23.87 0.99
N ASN A 587 13.45 -23.13 -0.06
CA ASN A 587 13.86 -23.69 -1.34
C ASN A 587 15.16 -24.50 -1.18
N THR A 588 16.16 -23.96 -0.46
CA THR A 588 17.43 -24.63 -0.14
C THR A 588 17.23 -25.94 0.63
N LEU A 589 16.24 -26.00 1.53
CA LEU A 589 15.99 -27.18 2.37
C LEU A 589 15.13 -28.24 1.69
N PHE A 590 14.05 -27.84 1.05
CA PHE A 590 12.97 -28.77 0.70
C PHE A 590 12.84 -29.03 -0.80
N SER A 591 13.55 -28.30 -1.67
CA SER A 591 13.47 -28.51 -3.13
C SER A 591 14.65 -29.33 -3.64
N ALA A 592 14.41 -30.20 -4.62
CA ALA A 592 15.48 -30.90 -5.32
C ALA A 592 16.34 -29.89 -6.11
N GLY A 593 17.66 -29.97 -6.01
CA GLY A 593 18.58 -29.04 -6.69
C GLY A 593 18.70 -27.65 -6.03
N GLY A 594 18.13 -27.47 -4.83
CA GLY A 594 18.08 -26.20 -4.10
C GLY A 594 19.43 -25.67 -3.59
N GLY A 595 20.54 -26.34 -3.88
CA GLY A 595 21.87 -25.85 -3.53
C GLY A 595 22.30 -24.64 -4.37
N GLY A 596 21.92 -24.56 -5.65
CA GLY A 596 22.25 -23.40 -6.50
C GLY A 596 21.39 -22.17 -6.17
N LYS A 597 21.82 -20.95 -6.56
CA LYS A 597 20.96 -19.75 -6.56
C LYS A 597 19.60 -20.17 -7.12
N ALA A 598 18.56 -20.18 -6.29
CA ALA A 598 17.24 -20.57 -6.70
C ALA A 598 16.75 -19.57 -7.75
N GLU A 599 17.00 -19.86 -9.03
CA GLU A 599 16.25 -19.23 -10.10
C GLU A 599 14.83 -19.76 -9.96
N ASP A 600 13.87 -18.84 -10.01
CA ASP A 600 12.44 -19.20 -9.98
C ASP A 600 12.23 -20.27 -11.06
N PRO A 601 11.71 -21.48 -10.72
CA PRO A 601 11.43 -22.52 -11.72
C PRO A 601 10.37 -22.07 -12.73
N PHE A 602 9.69 -20.95 -12.48
CA PHE A 602 8.80 -20.26 -13.41
C PHE A 602 9.44 -19.00 -14.04
N ALA A 603 10.73 -18.76 -13.83
CA ALA A 603 11.51 -17.77 -14.54
C ALA A 603 11.62 -18.15 -16.02
N ILE A 604 11.49 -17.16 -16.88
CA ILE A 604 11.55 -17.33 -18.33
C ILE A 604 12.99 -17.72 -18.71
N PRO A 605 13.21 -18.81 -19.47
CA PRO A 605 14.52 -19.11 -20.04
C PRO A 605 14.99 -17.92 -20.88
N ARG A 606 16.12 -17.33 -20.53
CA ARG A 606 16.80 -16.39 -21.44
C ARG A 606 17.30 -17.23 -22.60
N GLU A 607 16.87 -16.92 -23.82
CA GLU A 607 17.46 -17.54 -25.00
C GLU A 607 18.97 -17.31 -24.96
N ASN A 608 19.73 -18.42 -24.89
CA ASN A 608 21.13 -18.43 -25.24
C ASN A 608 21.21 -18.05 -26.73
N MET A 609 21.32 -16.75 -27.02
CA MET A 609 21.78 -16.30 -28.33
C MET A 609 23.19 -16.86 -28.49
N THR A 610 23.27 -17.93 -29.27
CA THR A 610 24.51 -18.57 -29.65
C THR A 610 25.34 -17.52 -30.36
N THR A 611 26.50 -17.20 -29.79
CA THR A 611 27.51 -16.36 -30.42
C THR A 611 27.95 -17.00 -31.73
N LEU A 612 27.62 -16.36 -32.86
CA LEU A 612 28.44 -16.47 -34.07
C LEU A 612 29.24 -15.17 -34.22
N PRO A 613 30.57 -15.26 -34.41
CA PRO A 613 31.47 -14.12 -34.49
C PRO A 613 31.46 -13.51 -35.90
N GLY A 614 31.42 -12.19 -36.00
CA GLY A 614 31.69 -11.52 -37.28
C GLY A 614 31.13 -10.12 -37.45
N GLN A 615 31.88 -9.13 -36.99
CA GLN A 615 32.12 -7.82 -37.61
C GLN A 615 30.95 -6.88 -37.98
N ALA A 616 30.93 -5.79 -37.21
CA ALA A 616 31.12 -4.40 -37.68
C ALA A 616 29.95 -3.67 -38.39
N THR A 617 29.40 -2.71 -37.63
CA THR A 617 29.03 -1.33 -38.01
C THR A 617 28.15 -1.08 -39.25
N SER A 618 26.94 -0.54 -39.04
CA SER A 618 26.59 0.85 -39.41
C SER A 618 25.12 1.21 -39.11
N ILE A 619 24.96 2.21 -38.25
CA ILE A 619 23.94 3.30 -38.21
C ILE A 619 22.96 3.39 -39.41
N ASN A 620 21.63 3.31 -39.18
CA ASN A 620 20.70 4.47 -39.20
C ASN A 620 19.20 4.09 -39.26
N ALA A 621 18.46 4.82 -38.42
CA ALA A 621 17.05 5.21 -38.38
C ALA A 621 16.04 4.73 -39.44
N LEU A 622 14.82 4.42 -38.97
CA LEU A 622 13.57 5.03 -39.45
C LEU A 622 12.49 5.00 -38.35
N GLU A 623 12.10 6.21 -37.95
CA GLU A 623 11.01 6.57 -37.04
C GLU A 623 9.62 6.30 -37.67
N GLY A 624 8.57 6.24 -36.84
CA GLY A 624 7.20 6.38 -37.37
C GLY A 624 6.00 6.17 -36.44
N ARG A 625 5.77 7.14 -35.52
CA ARG A 625 4.45 7.62 -34.98
C ARG A 625 3.56 6.66 -34.16
N ALA A 626 2.79 7.08 -33.15
CA ALA A 626 2.85 8.03 -32.02
C ALA A 626 1.47 7.96 -31.33
N GLY A 627 1.40 7.87 -29.99
CA GLY A 627 0.13 7.96 -29.25
C GLY A 627 0.32 8.11 -27.73
N ARG A 628 -0.09 9.26 -27.20
CA ARG A 628 -0.06 9.78 -25.81
C ARG A 628 -0.52 8.75 -24.74
N GLY A 629 -0.11 8.73 -23.47
CA GLY A 629 0.79 9.55 -22.67
C GLY A 629 0.74 9.04 -21.21
N LEU A 630 1.91 8.88 -20.57
CA LEU A 630 2.11 8.78 -19.12
C LEU A 630 3.49 9.41 -18.81
N PRO A 631 3.65 10.21 -17.74
CA PRO A 631 4.96 10.72 -17.34
C PRO A 631 5.85 9.56 -16.89
N ASN A 632 6.97 9.36 -17.58
CA ASN A 632 7.95 8.31 -17.31
C ASN A 632 8.82 8.73 -16.10
N ARG A 633 8.27 8.69 -14.88
CA ARG A 633 9.06 8.84 -13.65
C ARG A 633 9.79 7.52 -13.38
N LEU A 634 11.07 7.62 -13.02
CA LEU A 634 11.88 6.50 -12.54
C LEU A 634 11.15 5.76 -11.41
N GLN A 635 11.24 4.43 -11.39
CA GLN A 635 10.79 3.65 -10.24
C GLN A 635 11.63 4.04 -9.00
N PRO A 636 11.11 3.96 -7.77
CA PRO A 636 11.84 4.36 -6.56
C PRO A 636 13.23 3.73 -6.43
N SER A 637 13.40 2.47 -6.87
CA SER A 637 14.67 1.72 -6.90
C SER A 637 15.69 2.23 -7.92
N GLN A 638 15.27 3.06 -8.88
CA GLN A 638 16.10 3.65 -9.93
C GLN A 638 16.31 5.15 -9.72
N ALA A 639 15.62 5.75 -8.74
CA ALA A 639 15.60 7.19 -8.54
C ALA A 639 16.95 7.77 -8.02
N GLY A 640 17.91 6.92 -7.68
CA GLY A 640 19.27 7.32 -7.30
C GLY A 640 20.34 7.09 -8.37
N ASN A 641 20.06 6.34 -9.43
CA ASN A 641 21.03 6.01 -10.47
C ASN A 641 20.54 6.57 -11.82
N ILE A 642 20.97 7.78 -12.11
CA ILE A 642 20.64 8.46 -13.37
C ILE A 642 21.82 8.56 -14.34
N SER A 643 22.96 7.95 -14.02
CA SER A 643 24.18 8.00 -14.83
C SER A 643 24.01 7.59 -16.30
N GLY A 644 22.95 6.85 -16.65
CA GLY A 644 22.57 6.51 -18.03
C GLY A 644 21.86 7.63 -18.82
N HIS A 645 21.46 8.72 -18.16
CA HIS A 645 20.84 9.91 -18.75
C HIS A 645 21.80 11.11 -18.83
N ALA A 646 23.08 10.91 -18.51
CA ALA A 646 24.09 11.96 -18.65
C ALA A 646 24.28 12.34 -20.12
N VAL A 647 24.64 13.60 -20.36
CA VAL A 647 24.99 14.07 -21.72
C VAL A 647 26.30 13.42 -22.13
N ALA A 648 26.32 12.78 -23.29
CA ALA A 648 27.54 12.21 -23.87
C ALA A 648 28.60 13.32 -24.04
N ASP A 649 29.82 13.07 -23.57
CA ASP A 649 30.93 14.05 -23.54
C ASP A 649 30.60 15.38 -22.83
N GLY A 650 29.66 15.34 -21.87
CA GLY A 650 29.18 16.53 -21.16
C GLY A 650 30.28 17.32 -20.43
N ASP A 651 31.33 16.66 -19.96
CA ASP A 651 32.49 17.32 -19.34
C ASP A 651 33.26 18.21 -20.35
N HIS A 652 33.37 17.79 -21.61
CA HIS A 652 33.97 18.59 -22.68
C HIS A 652 33.06 19.74 -23.13
N LEU A 653 31.74 19.52 -23.12
CA LEU A 653 30.73 20.54 -23.47
C LEU A 653 30.76 21.76 -22.53
N ILE A 654 31.05 21.55 -21.25
CA ILE A 654 31.13 22.63 -20.27
C ILE A 654 32.55 23.14 -20.00
N ALA A 655 33.59 22.51 -20.57
CA ALA A 655 34.99 22.83 -20.29
C ALA A 655 35.37 24.29 -20.60
N ASN A 656 34.67 24.93 -21.55
CA ASN A 656 34.91 26.32 -21.96
C ASN A 656 33.78 27.29 -21.56
N SER A 657 32.83 26.84 -20.73
CA SER A 657 31.68 27.65 -20.27
C SER A 657 31.76 27.88 -18.77
N THR A 658 31.65 29.13 -18.34
CA THR A 658 31.52 29.47 -16.91
C THR A 658 30.07 29.30 -16.45
N PRO A 659 29.79 28.54 -15.38
CA PRO A 659 28.44 28.42 -14.86
C PRO A 659 27.99 29.72 -14.20
N ASN A 660 26.67 29.88 -14.07
CA ASN A 660 26.11 30.96 -13.26
C ASN A 660 26.28 30.70 -11.75
N ALA A 661 25.83 31.63 -10.91
CA ALA A 661 25.92 31.53 -9.44
C ALA A 661 25.22 30.31 -8.82
N LYS A 662 24.37 29.60 -9.58
CA LYS A 662 23.72 28.35 -9.15
C LYS A 662 24.32 27.11 -9.81
N GLY A 663 25.47 27.20 -10.48
CA GLY A 663 26.12 26.04 -11.10
C GLY A 663 25.48 25.56 -12.41
N ILE A 664 24.65 26.39 -13.07
CA ILE A 664 24.03 26.06 -14.36
C ILE A 664 24.90 26.62 -15.49
N TYR A 665 25.23 25.76 -16.45
CA TYR A 665 25.96 26.08 -17.67
C TYR A 665 24.97 26.29 -18.81
N GLN A 666 25.24 27.27 -19.66
CA GLN A 666 24.56 27.43 -20.93
C GLN A 666 25.52 27.03 -22.04
N ALA A 667 25.08 26.14 -22.92
CA ALA A 667 25.80 25.70 -24.11
C ALA A 667 24.87 25.80 -25.32
N LYS A 668 25.42 25.68 -26.52
CA LYS A 668 24.64 25.51 -27.74
C LYS A 668 24.82 24.10 -28.27
N ASP A 669 23.73 23.46 -28.66
CA ASP A 669 23.81 22.17 -29.33
C ASP A 669 24.33 22.30 -30.77
N VAL A 670 24.50 21.16 -31.43
CA VAL A 670 24.96 21.07 -32.83
C VAL A 670 24.03 21.78 -33.85
N ASN A 671 22.80 22.14 -33.44
CA ASN A 671 21.81 22.85 -34.24
C ASN A 671 21.71 24.35 -33.85
N GLY A 672 22.53 24.82 -32.91
CA GLY A 672 22.56 26.21 -32.44
C GLY A 672 21.47 26.57 -31.42
N ALA A 673 20.74 25.58 -30.89
CA ALA A 673 19.73 25.76 -29.86
C ALA A 673 20.36 25.80 -28.46
N ASP A 674 19.79 26.61 -27.56
CA ASP A 674 20.31 26.76 -26.21
C ASP A 674 20.04 25.49 -25.37
N GLN A 675 21.12 24.91 -24.85
CA GLN A 675 21.10 23.82 -23.88
C GLN A 675 21.49 24.35 -22.50
N TRP A 676 20.75 23.92 -21.49
CA TRP A 676 21.00 24.25 -20.10
C TRP A 676 21.48 22.99 -19.39
N LEU A 677 22.67 23.06 -18.79
CA LEU A 677 23.36 21.90 -18.23
C LEU A 677 23.69 22.14 -16.75
N ILE A 678 23.69 21.08 -15.96
CA ILE A 678 24.18 21.08 -14.58
C ILE A 678 25.14 19.92 -14.36
N ARG A 679 26.07 20.07 -13.41
CA ARG A 679 26.83 18.93 -12.89
C ARG A 679 26.09 18.38 -11.66
N HIS A 680 25.87 17.07 -11.63
CA HIS A 680 25.21 16.39 -10.52
C HIS A 680 25.92 15.07 -10.22
N THR A 681 26.03 14.76 -8.94
CA THR A 681 26.58 13.49 -8.44
C THR A 681 25.41 12.63 -7.99
N ASP A 682 25.24 11.47 -8.62
CA ASP A 682 24.14 10.56 -8.33
C ASP A 682 24.39 9.75 -7.03
N ASP A 683 23.41 8.95 -6.59
CA ASP A 683 23.48 8.20 -5.32
C ASP A 683 24.55 7.07 -5.36
N THR A 684 25.17 6.83 -6.52
CA THR A 684 26.33 5.92 -6.67
C THR A 684 27.68 6.63 -6.46
N GLY A 685 27.67 7.95 -6.20
CA GLY A 685 28.85 8.77 -6.04
C GLY A 685 29.49 9.21 -7.37
N VAL A 686 28.83 8.98 -8.50
CA VAL A 686 29.36 9.28 -9.84
C VAL A 686 28.90 10.67 -10.27
N SER A 687 29.85 11.58 -10.49
CA SER A 687 29.58 12.95 -10.96
C SER A 687 29.58 13.05 -12.48
N LYS A 688 28.47 13.50 -13.07
CA LYS A 688 28.33 13.71 -14.51
C LYS A 688 27.56 14.99 -14.85
N VAL A 689 27.60 15.38 -16.12
CA VAL A 689 26.87 16.54 -16.65
C VAL A 689 25.54 16.08 -17.24
N PHE A 690 24.46 16.76 -16.84
CA PHE A 690 23.09 16.44 -17.23
C PHE A 690 22.41 17.67 -17.85
N GLU A 691 21.51 17.43 -18.79
CA GLU A 691 20.69 18.51 -19.35
C GLU A 691 19.43 18.73 -18.50
N ILE A 692 19.05 20.00 -18.32
CA ILE A 692 17.84 20.41 -17.61
C ILE A 692 16.84 21.00 -18.58
N ARG A 693 15.56 20.91 -18.22
CA ARG A 693 14.48 21.51 -19.00
C ARG A 693 14.63 23.03 -19.08
N GLY A 694 14.51 23.61 -20.28
CA GLY A 694 14.76 25.04 -20.53
C GLY A 694 13.65 26.02 -20.13
N ASP A 695 12.53 25.57 -19.54
CA ASP A 695 11.43 26.41 -19.05
C ASP A 695 11.55 26.77 -17.55
N PHE A 696 12.67 26.42 -16.91
CA PHE A 696 12.98 26.80 -15.54
C PHE A 696 13.18 28.31 -15.39
N LYS A 697 12.84 28.87 -14.23
CA LYS A 697 13.17 30.25 -13.89
C LYS A 697 14.44 30.28 -13.06
N LEU A 698 15.35 31.22 -13.35
CA LEU A 698 16.56 31.43 -12.53
C LEU A 698 16.23 31.78 -11.06
N SER A 699 15.03 32.31 -10.79
CA SER A 699 14.51 32.53 -9.42
C SER A 699 14.19 31.23 -8.68
N ASP A 700 13.94 30.13 -9.38
CA ASP A 700 13.49 28.88 -8.76
C ASP A 700 14.69 28.15 -8.12
N ASN A 701 14.44 27.51 -6.98
CA ASN A 701 15.45 26.72 -6.26
C ASN A 701 15.43 25.24 -6.64
N TYR A 702 14.80 24.90 -7.77
CA TYR A 702 14.73 23.56 -8.32
C TYR A 702 14.81 23.58 -9.85
N VAL A 703 15.33 22.51 -10.44
CA VAL A 703 15.37 22.26 -11.89
C VAL A 703 15.02 20.80 -12.17
N GLN A 704 14.56 20.52 -13.39
CA GLN A 704 14.25 19.16 -13.82
C GLN A 704 15.31 18.67 -14.81
N ILE A 705 16.08 17.66 -14.41
CA ILE A 705 16.94 16.89 -15.30
C ILE A 705 16.06 16.16 -16.31
N ILE A 706 16.44 16.21 -17.58
CA ILE A 706 15.74 15.57 -18.69
C ILE A 706 16.61 14.52 -19.36
N ASP A 707 15.96 13.56 -19.99
CA ASP A 707 16.63 12.62 -20.87
C ASP A 707 17.00 13.35 -22.19
N PRO A 708 18.27 13.34 -22.62
CA PRO A 708 18.72 14.16 -23.75
C PRO A 708 18.09 13.77 -25.09
N ILE A 709 17.63 12.51 -25.22
CA ILE A 709 17.02 11.99 -26.44
C ILE A 709 15.50 12.24 -26.46
N SER A 710 14.80 11.87 -25.39
CA SER A 710 13.34 11.94 -25.32
C SER A 710 12.80 13.28 -24.82
N ARG A 711 13.67 14.17 -24.31
CA ARG A 711 13.33 15.47 -23.69
C ARG A 711 12.37 15.37 -22.50
N LYS A 712 12.10 14.17 -21.99
CA LYS A 712 11.19 13.94 -20.86
C LYS A 712 11.94 14.14 -19.54
N PRO A 713 11.29 14.69 -18.50
CA PRO A 713 11.90 14.85 -17.18
C PRO A 713 12.19 13.49 -16.53
N VAL A 714 13.41 13.36 -16.04
CA VAL A 714 13.95 12.17 -15.35
C VAL A 714 13.94 12.37 -13.84
N MET A 715 14.39 13.54 -13.37
CA MET A 715 14.55 13.84 -11.94
C MET A 715 14.40 15.34 -11.66
N THR A 716 13.83 15.70 -10.49
CA THR A 716 13.89 17.08 -9.97
C THR A 716 15.00 17.19 -8.94
N VAL A 717 15.87 18.18 -9.10
CA VAL A 717 16.98 18.49 -8.17
C VAL A 717 16.85 19.93 -7.66
N HIS A 718 17.37 20.19 -6.48
CA HIS A 718 17.30 21.47 -5.78
C HIS A 718 18.70 22.04 -5.57
N SER A 719 18.84 23.36 -5.66
CA SER A 719 20.12 24.02 -5.41
C SER A 719 20.40 24.03 -3.91
N ASN A 720 21.62 23.67 -3.50
CA ASN A 720 22.07 23.79 -2.11
C ASN A 720 22.67 25.17 -1.78
N GLY A 721 22.80 26.07 -2.77
CA GLY A 721 23.34 27.42 -2.60
C GLY A 721 24.82 27.58 -2.96
N ASP A 722 25.58 26.48 -3.07
CA ASP A 722 27.03 26.49 -3.30
C ASP A 722 27.42 26.12 -4.75
N GLY A 723 26.46 26.22 -5.68
CA GLY A 723 26.65 25.83 -7.08
C GLY A 723 26.43 24.33 -7.36
N GLU A 724 25.98 23.57 -6.36
CA GLU A 724 25.63 22.16 -6.52
C GLU A 724 24.11 21.95 -6.48
N TRP A 725 23.68 20.87 -7.15
CA TRP A 725 22.29 20.46 -7.24
C TRP A 725 22.12 19.09 -6.61
N VAL A 726 21.23 18.99 -5.63
CA VAL A 726 20.99 17.78 -4.84
C VAL A 726 19.56 17.30 -4.98
N ARG A 727 19.36 15.98 -4.94
CA ARG A 727 18.03 15.38 -4.88
C ARG A 727 17.45 15.59 -3.48
N VAL A 728 16.16 15.92 -3.39
CA VAL A 728 15.47 15.98 -2.09
C VAL A 728 15.06 14.55 -1.70
N GLY A 729 15.92 13.90 -0.92
CA GLY A 729 15.62 12.65 -0.22
C GLY A 729 14.95 12.94 1.12
N GLY A 730 13.96 12.12 1.51
CA GLY A 730 13.47 12.12 2.88
C GLY A 730 14.61 11.70 3.81
N GLN A 731 14.89 12.54 4.82
CA GLN A 731 15.98 12.45 5.81
C GLN A 731 17.35 13.00 5.39
N ALA A 732 17.46 14.33 5.34
CA ALA A 732 18.52 15.12 6.00
C ALA A 732 18.20 16.62 5.88
N GLY A 733 18.17 17.35 7.00
CA GLY A 733 18.21 18.82 7.10
C GLY A 733 17.17 19.63 6.29
N ARG A 734 16.07 20.07 6.92
CA ARG A 734 15.11 21.03 6.31
C ARG A 734 15.63 22.48 6.38
N PRO A 735 15.77 23.23 5.27
CA PRO A 735 15.71 24.69 5.30
C PRO A 735 14.25 25.15 5.13
N LYS A 736 13.80 26.03 6.04
CA LYS A 736 12.47 26.68 6.04
C LYS A 736 12.25 27.54 4.78
N TRP A 737 11.09 27.41 4.13
CA TRP A 737 10.58 28.40 3.14
C TRP A 737 9.06 28.64 3.28
N PRO A 738 8.56 29.83 2.90
CA PRO A 738 7.65 30.60 3.73
C PRO A 738 6.31 30.90 3.05
N TRP A 739 5.40 29.93 2.94
CA TRP A 739 3.98 30.21 2.63
C TRP A 739 3.07 29.12 3.24
N GLN A 740 2.74 29.23 4.53
CA GLN A 740 1.57 28.59 5.11
C GLN A 740 0.59 29.67 5.54
N ARG A 741 -0.56 29.75 4.87
CA ARG A 741 -1.68 30.58 5.29
C ARG A 741 -2.72 29.73 6.05
N THR A 742 -2.99 30.21 7.26
CA THR A 742 -4.24 30.23 8.05
C THR A 742 -5.19 29.04 8.00
N ILE A 743 -5.34 28.43 9.18
CA ILE A 743 -6.44 27.57 9.60
C ILE A 743 -7.70 28.44 9.79
N SER A 744 -8.82 28.03 9.19
CA SER A 744 -10.15 28.54 9.51
C SER A 744 -10.85 27.62 10.53
N PRO A 745 -11.82 28.14 11.31
CA PRO A 745 -12.06 27.72 12.70
C PRO A 745 -12.98 26.50 12.87
N THR A 746 -12.91 25.95 14.08
CA THR A 746 -13.67 24.85 14.66
C THR A 746 -15.20 25.06 14.60
N PRO A 747 -16.03 24.01 14.41
CA PRO A 747 -17.48 24.13 14.36
C PRO A 747 -18.09 24.40 15.75
N SER A 748 -18.98 25.38 15.83
CA SER A 748 -19.87 25.64 16.96
C SER A 748 -21.09 24.71 16.95
N GLU A 749 -21.54 24.31 18.16
CA GLU A 749 -22.79 23.60 18.39
C GLU A 749 -23.99 24.45 17.93
N GLU A 750 -24.74 23.97 16.95
CA GLU A 750 -26.07 24.50 16.63
C GLU A 750 -27.14 23.43 16.81
N ILE A 751 -28.14 23.81 17.59
CA ILE A 751 -29.43 23.14 17.79
C ILE A 751 -30.01 22.82 16.41
N LYS A 752 -30.33 21.54 16.15
CA LYS A 752 -30.95 21.11 14.88
C LYS A 752 -32.15 22.02 14.55
N PRO A 753 -32.09 22.83 13.49
CA PRO A 753 -33.25 23.59 13.03
C PRO A 753 -34.30 22.61 12.53
N THR A 754 -35.58 22.96 12.70
CA THR A 754 -36.69 22.27 12.02
C THR A 754 -36.40 22.22 10.52
N PRO A 755 -36.55 21.07 9.83
CA PRO A 755 -36.30 20.96 8.40
C PRO A 755 -37.13 22.00 7.63
N GLY A 756 -36.48 22.84 6.84
CA GLY A 756 -37.11 23.93 6.08
C GLY A 756 -36.16 24.45 5.01
N PHE A 757 -36.68 24.68 3.81
CA PHE A 757 -35.95 25.24 2.66
C PHE A 757 -35.34 26.61 3.00
N ALA A 758 -35.96 27.41 3.86
CA ALA A 758 -35.43 28.72 4.26
C ALA A 758 -34.07 28.64 4.95
N ASN A 759 -33.75 27.52 5.63
CA ASN A 759 -32.46 27.33 6.30
C ASN A 759 -31.28 27.16 5.33
N HIS A 760 -31.54 27.04 4.02
CA HIS A 760 -30.50 26.90 3.01
C HIS A 760 -30.13 28.23 2.34
N PHE A 761 -30.78 29.33 2.72
CA PHE A 761 -30.58 30.65 2.14
C PHE A 761 -30.02 31.64 3.18
N HIS A 762 -28.76 32.02 2.99
CA HIS A 762 -28.04 32.97 3.84
C HIS A 762 -27.49 34.16 3.04
N ASN A 763 -27.42 35.31 3.69
CA ASN A 763 -26.65 36.46 3.22
C ASN A 763 -25.13 36.19 3.35
N LEU A 764 -24.31 37.03 2.72
CA LEU A 764 -22.85 36.92 2.76
C LEU A 764 -22.26 37.00 4.18
N ASP A 765 -23.02 37.61 5.11
CA ASP A 765 -22.67 37.72 6.53
C ASP A 765 -23.21 36.55 7.39
N GLY A 766 -23.83 35.54 6.76
CA GLY A 766 -24.42 34.38 7.43
C GLY A 766 -25.84 34.59 7.97
N SER A 767 -26.39 35.81 7.93
CA SER A 767 -27.77 36.07 8.37
C SER A 767 -28.80 35.39 7.45
N LYS A 768 -29.94 34.98 8.02
CA LYS A 768 -31.04 34.33 7.28
C LYS A 768 -31.67 35.30 6.26
N ILE A 769 -32.06 34.78 5.10
CA ILE A 769 -32.82 35.54 4.10
C ILE A 769 -34.32 35.34 4.37
N ASN A 770 -34.99 36.39 4.86
CA ASN A 770 -36.40 36.31 5.30
C ASN A 770 -37.36 35.92 4.15
N GLU A 771 -37.06 36.33 2.92
CA GLU A 771 -37.88 36.01 1.74
C GLU A 771 -37.90 34.49 1.45
N ALA A 772 -36.90 33.74 1.91
CA ALA A 772 -36.82 32.29 1.75
C ALA A 772 -37.88 31.54 2.58
N GLU A 773 -38.45 32.15 3.63
CA GLU A 773 -39.54 31.58 4.42
C GLU A 773 -40.79 31.29 3.58
N LYS A 774 -40.96 32.00 2.45
CA LYS A 774 -42.05 31.71 1.50
C LYS A 774 -41.97 30.29 0.94
N PHE A 775 -40.79 29.71 0.74
CA PHE A 775 -40.71 28.31 0.29
C PHE A 775 -41.34 27.36 1.30
N ASP A 776 -41.06 27.59 2.59
CA ASP A 776 -41.60 26.80 3.69
C ASP A 776 -43.10 27.01 3.91
N GLN A 777 -43.70 28.03 3.28
CA GLN A 777 -45.14 28.26 3.31
C GLN A 777 -45.88 27.20 2.47
N PHE A 778 -45.42 26.91 1.25
CA PHE A 778 -46.18 26.13 0.24
C PHE A 778 -45.48 24.86 -0.24
N LEU A 779 -44.19 24.64 0.04
CA LEU A 779 -43.49 23.40 -0.29
C LEU A 779 -43.41 22.44 0.90
N ASN A 780 -43.39 21.14 0.60
CA ASN A 780 -43.09 20.08 1.55
C ASN A 780 -41.63 19.65 1.45
N VAL A 781 -40.92 19.60 2.58
CA VAL A 781 -39.57 19.04 2.65
C VAL A 781 -39.66 17.52 2.59
N ASN A 782 -39.07 16.91 1.56
CA ASN A 782 -38.90 15.46 1.46
C ASN A 782 -37.43 15.10 1.61
N GLU A 783 -37.05 14.50 2.74
CA GLU A 783 -35.66 14.14 3.08
C GLU A 783 -35.02 13.13 2.12
N LYS A 784 -35.81 12.48 1.24
CA LYS A 784 -35.30 11.53 0.23
C LYS A 784 -34.91 12.19 -1.08
N ILE A 785 -35.26 13.47 -1.29
CA ILE A 785 -34.96 14.22 -2.51
C ILE A 785 -33.75 15.11 -2.27
N ASN A 786 -32.80 15.09 -3.20
CA ASN A 786 -31.69 16.03 -3.20
C ASN A 786 -32.14 17.34 -3.86
N TYR A 787 -32.16 18.41 -3.08
CA TYR A 787 -32.50 19.76 -3.56
C TYR A 787 -31.24 20.59 -3.82
N ASP A 788 -31.25 21.31 -4.93
CA ASP A 788 -30.27 22.33 -5.29
C ASP A 788 -30.83 23.72 -4.97
N PHE A 789 -29.99 24.57 -4.37
CA PHE A 789 -30.36 25.92 -3.93
C PHE A 789 -29.53 26.95 -4.67
N SER A 790 -30.16 28.00 -5.22
CA SER A 790 -29.43 29.09 -5.88
C SER A 790 -30.07 30.46 -5.62
N SER A 791 -29.25 31.51 -5.67
CA SER A 791 -29.70 32.90 -5.53
C SER A 791 -29.12 33.71 -6.68
N ASN A 792 -29.99 34.32 -7.49
CA ASN A 792 -29.62 35.12 -8.65
C ASN A 792 -30.14 36.54 -8.49
N ASN A 793 -29.27 37.53 -8.64
CA ASN A 793 -29.68 38.93 -8.70
C ASN A 793 -30.02 39.31 -10.14
N TYR A 794 -31.10 40.06 -10.34
CA TYR A 794 -31.49 40.57 -11.65
C TYR A 794 -31.97 42.02 -11.54
N GLU A 795 -31.76 42.80 -12.58
CA GLU A 795 -32.17 44.20 -12.62
C GLU A 795 -33.53 44.32 -13.30
N GLU A 796 -34.49 44.94 -12.62
CA GLU A 796 -35.81 45.23 -13.18
C GLU A 796 -36.15 46.70 -12.88
N ALA A 797 -36.38 47.48 -13.94
CA ALA A 797 -36.67 48.91 -13.85
C ALA A 797 -35.63 49.72 -13.02
N GLY A 798 -34.34 49.36 -13.11
CA GLY A 798 -33.25 50.06 -12.40
C GLY A 798 -33.06 49.65 -10.94
N VAL A 799 -33.80 48.65 -10.47
CA VAL A 799 -33.67 48.09 -9.11
C VAL A 799 -33.15 46.66 -9.20
N ILE A 800 -32.07 46.35 -8.47
CA ILE A 800 -31.56 44.99 -8.34
C ILE A 800 -32.49 44.22 -7.41
N LYS A 801 -33.22 43.26 -7.96
CA LYS A 801 -34.04 42.28 -7.24
C LYS A 801 -33.29 40.97 -7.10
N ARG A 802 -33.69 40.17 -6.11
CA ARG A 802 -33.09 38.87 -5.81
C ARG A 802 -34.11 37.78 -6.06
N LYS A 803 -33.72 36.77 -6.83
CA LYS A 803 -34.52 35.57 -7.12
C LYS A 803 -33.86 34.39 -6.44
N LEU A 804 -34.56 33.78 -5.49
CA LEU A 804 -34.14 32.54 -4.83
C LEU A 804 -34.75 31.36 -5.59
N ASN A 805 -34.00 30.28 -5.81
CA ASN A 805 -34.51 29.09 -6.50
C ASN A 805 -34.16 27.83 -5.71
N VAL A 806 -35.13 26.92 -5.65
CA VAL A 806 -34.99 25.54 -5.21
C VAL A 806 -35.28 24.66 -6.43
N SER A 807 -34.36 23.76 -6.78
CA SER A 807 -34.58 22.81 -7.88
C SER A 807 -34.28 21.39 -7.47
N TRP A 808 -34.98 20.42 -8.04
CA TRP A 808 -34.70 19.00 -7.88
C TRP A 808 -35.01 18.28 -9.19
N SER A 809 -34.54 17.05 -9.33
CA SER A 809 -34.85 16.22 -10.49
C SER A 809 -35.39 14.86 -10.05
N ASP A 810 -36.36 14.35 -10.80
CA ASP A 810 -36.80 12.97 -10.71
C ASP A 810 -36.38 12.22 -11.98
N ASN A 811 -35.73 11.06 -11.79
CA ASN A 811 -35.26 10.22 -12.88
C ASN A 811 -36.23 9.06 -13.04
N VAL A 812 -37.20 9.22 -13.95
CA VAL A 812 -38.07 8.12 -14.35
C VAL A 812 -37.31 7.26 -15.36
N ASP A 813 -36.75 6.14 -14.92
CA ASP A 813 -35.93 5.23 -15.74
C ASP A 813 -36.74 4.13 -16.47
N ASN A 814 -38.07 4.24 -16.48
CA ASN A 814 -38.96 3.25 -17.13
C ASN A 814 -40.07 3.89 -17.95
N PHE A 815 -39.78 5.02 -18.61
CA PHE A 815 -40.71 5.67 -19.52
C PHE A 815 -41.13 4.72 -20.66
N THR A 816 -42.42 4.72 -20.98
CA THR A 816 -42.97 4.03 -22.15
C THR A 816 -43.97 4.94 -22.86
N VAL A 817 -43.95 4.91 -24.19
CA VAL A 817 -44.92 5.63 -25.03
C VAL A 817 -46.25 4.87 -25.01
N ALA A 818 -47.34 5.54 -24.65
CA ALA A 818 -48.65 4.90 -24.65
C ALA A 818 -49.09 4.56 -26.09
N THR A 819 -49.89 3.51 -26.26
CA THR A 819 -50.38 3.10 -27.60
C THR A 819 -51.10 4.22 -28.34
N SER A 820 -51.82 5.09 -27.63
CA SER A 820 -52.51 6.27 -28.20
C SER A 820 -51.57 7.41 -28.60
N GLU A 821 -50.32 7.39 -28.14
CA GLU A 821 -49.31 8.41 -28.41
C GLU A 821 -48.36 7.99 -29.53
N LYS A 822 -48.39 6.70 -29.93
CA LYS A 822 -47.56 6.18 -31.02
C LYS A 822 -47.87 6.84 -32.35
N ALA A 823 -46.82 7.04 -33.14
CA ALA A 823 -46.93 7.63 -34.46
C ALA A 823 -47.69 6.71 -35.42
N LYS A 824 -48.49 7.31 -36.30
CA LYS A 824 -49.25 6.60 -37.34
C LYS A 824 -49.41 7.48 -38.59
N PRO A 825 -49.85 6.92 -39.73
CA PRO A 825 -50.05 7.69 -40.95
C PRO A 825 -51.04 8.85 -40.76
N THR A 826 -50.73 10.00 -41.35
CA THR A 826 -51.52 11.23 -41.25
C THR A 826 -51.66 11.93 -42.59
N GLU A 827 -52.73 12.71 -42.79
CA GLU A 827 -52.96 13.49 -44.01
C GLU A 827 -52.13 14.78 -44.10
N PHE A 828 -51.47 15.17 -43.00
CA PHE A 828 -50.73 16.43 -42.88
C PHE A 828 -49.27 16.35 -43.34
N GLY A 829 -48.70 15.15 -43.51
CA GLY A 829 -47.28 14.93 -43.80
C GLY A 829 -46.99 13.68 -44.62
N SER A 830 -45.70 13.43 -44.88
CA SER A 830 -45.19 12.28 -45.64
C SER A 830 -44.69 11.13 -44.74
N SER A 831 -44.55 11.35 -43.44
CA SER A 831 -44.21 10.33 -42.42
C SER A 831 -45.32 10.08 -41.41
N ASP A 832 -45.14 9.07 -40.57
CA ASP A 832 -46.00 8.81 -39.43
C ASP A 832 -45.79 9.86 -38.33
N TYR A 833 -46.89 10.35 -37.76
CA TYR A 833 -46.89 11.30 -36.64
C TYR A 833 -47.90 10.88 -35.58
N SER A 834 -47.62 11.21 -34.33
CA SER A 834 -48.59 11.09 -33.24
C SER A 834 -49.76 12.08 -33.43
N ASP A 835 -51.00 11.62 -33.24
CA ASP A 835 -52.18 12.50 -33.27
C ASP A 835 -52.08 13.63 -32.23
N GLN A 836 -51.45 13.34 -31.08
CA GLN A 836 -51.27 14.31 -30.01
C GLN A 836 -50.35 15.43 -30.44
N PHE A 837 -49.25 15.10 -31.12
CA PHE A 837 -48.32 16.08 -31.69
C PHE A 837 -49.01 16.99 -32.70
N ILE A 838 -49.76 16.43 -33.65
CA ILE A 838 -50.52 17.20 -34.65
C ILE A 838 -51.50 18.15 -33.98
N THR A 839 -52.22 17.67 -32.96
CA THR A 839 -53.19 18.46 -32.22
C THR A 839 -52.53 19.61 -31.46
N ASP A 840 -51.33 19.39 -30.89
CA ASP A 840 -50.67 20.36 -30.02
C ASP A 840 -49.82 21.40 -30.77
N LEU A 841 -49.55 21.20 -32.07
CA LEU A 841 -48.90 22.20 -32.93
C LEU A 841 -49.65 23.55 -32.92
N ASN A 842 -50.97 23.54 -32.76
CA ASN A 842 -51.77 24.76 -32.68
C ASN A 842 -51.92 25.33 -31.27
N ARG A 843 -51.35 24.66 -30.25
CA ARG A 843 -51.44 25.06 -28.83
C ARG A 843 -50.12 25.60 -28.30
N ASN A 844 -48.99 25.06 -28.76
CA ASN A 844 -47.68 25.31 -28.17
C ASN A 844 -46.64 25.77 -29.21
N PRO A 845 -45.65 26.58 -28.81
CA PRO A 845 -44.45 26.82 -29.59
C PRO A 845 -43.48 25.62 -29.60
N TYR A 846 -42.84 25.43 -30.76
CA TYR A 846 -41.82 24.42 -31.01
C TYR A 846 -40.57 25.10 -31.58
N THR A 847 -39.41 24.90 -30.96
CA THR A 847 -38.13 25.41 -31.47
C THR A 847 -37.22 24.26 -31.84
N LEU A 848 -36.93 24.14 -33.13
CA LEU A 848 -35.96 23.19 -33.65
C LEU A 848 -34.58 23.83 -33.69
N ARG A 849 -33.57 23.09 -33.25
CA ARG A 849 -32.17 23.52 -33.16
C ARG A 849 -31.28 22.53 -33.89
N VAL A 850 -30.57 22.99 -34.91
CA VAL A 850 -29.69 22.18 -35.76
C VAL A 850 -28.45 22.99 -36.12
N ASN A 851 -27.24 22.47 -35.84
CA ASN A 851 -25.96 23.09 -36.21
C ASN A 851 -25.87 24.59 -35.85
N GLY A 852 -26.37 24.98 -34.68
CA GLY A 852 -26.37 26.37 -34.21
C GLY A 852 -27.43 27.29 -34.84
N LYS A 853 -28.25 26.79 -35.78
CA LYS A 853 -29.43 27.51 -36.31
C LYS A 853 -30.67 27.13 -35.51
N GLN A 854 -31.56 28.09 -35.28
CA GLN A 854 -32.84 27.85 -34.61
C GLN A 854 -34.01 28.26 -35.52
N VAL A 855 -35.02 27.40 -35.60
CA VAL A 855 -36.27 27.67 -36.32
C VAL A 855 -37.43 27.49 -35.35
N GLU A 856 -38.26 28.52 -35.19
CA GLU A 856 -39.46 28.47 -34.35
C GLU A 856 -40.70 28.22 -35.20
N ILE A 857 -41.46 27.20 -34.83
CA ILE A 857 -42.81 26.90 -35.31
C ILE A 857 -43.78 27.30 -34.20
N ASN A 858 -44.55 28.37 -34.41
CA ASN A 858 -45.47 28.92 -33.41
C ASN A 858 -46.78 29.34 -34.08
N ILE A 859 -47.67 28.37 -34.31
CA ILE A 859 -49.00 28.58 -34.90
C ILE A 859 -49.84 29.56 -34.05
N PRO A 860 -49.87 29.51 -32.70
CA PRO A 860 -50.58 30.50 -31.89
C PRO A 860 -50.19 31.96 -32.20
N LYS A 861 -48.90 32.22 -32.39
CA LYS A 861 -48.38 33.55 -32.77
C LYS A 861 -48.79 33.94 -34.19
N GLN A 862 -48.79 32.99 -35.12
CA GLN A 862 -49.25 33.22 -36.50
C GLN A 862 -50.75 33.56 -36.54
N ILE A 863 -51.59 32.84 -35.80
CA ILE A 863 -53.02 33.10 -35.68
C ILE A 863 -53.29 34.50 -35.12
N LYS A 864 -52.58 34.89 -34.05
CA LYS A 864 -52.69 36.25 -33.47
C LYS A 864 -52.33 37.33 -34.49
N ALA A 865 -51.36 37.10 -35.36
CA ALA A 865 -50.96 38.05 -36.40
C ALA A 865 -52.00 38.19 -37.54
N LEU A 866 -52.80 37.15 -37.79
CA LEU A 866 -53.83 37.13 -38.84
C LEU A 866 -55.15 37.80 -38.43
N ASN A 867 -55.34 38.10 -37.14
CA ASN A 867 -56.42 38.93 -36.59
C ASN A 867 -57.86 38.53 -37.03
N PHE A 868 -58.20 37.25 -36.87
CA PHE A 868 -59.53 36.72 -37.25
C PHE A 868 -60.68 37.32 -36.40
N PRO A 869 -61.84 37.64 -37.00
CA PRO A 869 -62.99 38.17 -36.27
C PRO A 869 -63.51 37.18 -35.21
N GLY A 870 -63.62 37.62 -33.96
CA GLY A 870 -64.20 36.83 -32.87
C GLY A 870 -63.36 35.65 -32.37
N ASN A 871 -62.04 35.63 -32.67
CA ASN A 871 -61.10 34.55 -32.30
C ASN A 871 -61.44 33.15 -32.87
N ASN A 872 -62.36 33.04 -33.83
CA ASN A 872 -62.71 31.77 -34.47
C ASN A 872 -61.90 31.58 -35.75
N VAL A 873 -60.93 30.68 -35.72
CA VAL A 873 -60.11 30.31 -36.89
C VAL A 873 -60.86 29.24 -37.71
N PRO A 874 -61.11 29.44 -39.03
CA PRO A 874 -61.69 28.42 -39.87
C PRO A 874 -60.84 27.14 -39.90
N GLN A 875 -61.48 25.96 -39.85
CA GLN A 875 -60.77 24.67 -39.81
C GLN A 875 -59.85 24.47 -41.02
N SER A 876 -60.23 24.96 -42.21
CA SER A 876 -59.39 24.89 -43.42
C SER A 876 -58.09 25.67 -43.27
N GLU A 877 -58.14 26.83 -42.61
CA GLU A 877 -56.98 27.69 -42.37
C GLU A 877 -56.07 27.07 -41.31
N MET A 878 -56.66 26.51 -40.25
CA MET A 878 -55.93 25.76 -39.22
C MET A 878 -55.19 24.56 -39.83
N ASN A 879 -55.87 23.78 -40.68
CA ASN A 879 -55.28 22.62 -41.36
C ASN A 879 -54.14 23.04 -42.29
N ALA A 880 -54.24 24.19 -42.96
CA ALA A 880 -53.18 24.72 -43.82
C ALA A 880 -51.94 25.11 -43.01
N LEU A 881 -52.11 25.78 -41.85
CA LEU A 881 -51.02 26.14 -40.95
C LEU A 881 -50.32 24.90 -40.37
N ILE A 882 -51.09 23.87 -39.97
CA ILE A 882 -50.54 22.59 -39.49
C ILE A 882 -49.75 21.90 -40.60
N LYS A 883 -50.28 21.85 -41.82
CA LYS A 883 -49.58 21.25 -42.98
C LYS A 883 -48.27 21.98 -43.28
N GLN A 884 -48.27 23.31 -43.21
CA GLN A 884 -47.05 24.11 -43.38
C GLN A 884 -46.02 23.85 -42.27
N ALA A 885 -46.46 23.75 -41.01
CA ALA A 885 -45.59 23.42 -39.88
C ALA A 885 -44.95 22.03 -40.04
N ILE A 886 -45.72 21.02 -40.45
CA ILE A 886 -45.20 19.68 -40.72
C ILE A 886 -44.20 19.68 -41.87
N GLN A 887 -44.48 20.40 -42.96
CA GLN A 887 -43.52 20.53 -44.06
C GLN A 887 -42.20 21.19 -43.63
N GLN A 888 -42.25 22.22 -42.78
CA GLN A 888 -41.04 22.82 -42.20
C GLN A 888 -40.29 21.84 -41.31
N PHE A 889 -41.01 21.05 -40.52
CA PHE A 889 -40.43 20.02 -39.66
C PHE A 889 -39.72 18.93 -40.49
N GLU A 890 -40.35 18.44 -41.55
CA GLU A 890 -39.78 17.42 -42.46
C GLU A 890 -38.53 17.92 -43.20
N GLN A 891 -38.46 19.20 -43.52
CA GLN A 891 -37.27 19.81 -44.13
C GLN A 891 -36.08 19.87 -43.17
N ILE A 892 -36.34 20.04 -41.88
CA ILE A 892 -35.28 20.19 -40.86
C ILE A 892 -34.79 18.82 -40.37
N VAL A 893 -35.70 17.86 -40.22
CA VAL A 893 -35.41 16.50 -39.77
C VAL A 893 -35.72 15.52 -40.92
N PRO A 894 -34.72 15.15 -41.75
CA PRO A 894 -34.98 14.39 -42.99
C PRO A 894 -35.35 12.92 -42.75
N GLU A 895 -35.01 12.32 -41.61
CA GLU A 895 -35.21 10.89 -41.34
C GLU A 895 -36.64 10.56 -40.84
N PRO A 896 -37.46 9.80 -41.58
CA PRO A 896 -38.87 9.55 -41.22
C PRO A 896 -39.08 8.85 -39.87
N ALA A 897 -38.27 7.84 -39.55
CA ALA A 897 -38.38 7.09 -38.29
C ALA A 897 -38.04 7.98 -37.08
N LEU A 898 -37.07 8.89 -37.23
CA LEU A 898 -36.72 9.86 -36.20
C LEU A 898 -37.85 10.87 -35.97
N ARG A 899 -38.50 11.34 -37.05
CA ARG A 899 -39.67 12.22 -36.94
C ARG A 899 -40.82 11.56 -36.18
N ALA A 900 -41.09 10.28 -36.48
CA ALA A 900 -42.09 9.49 -35.78
C ALA A 900 -41.79 9.47 -34.27
N ARG A 901 -40.58 9.08 -33.87
CA ARG A 901 -40.17 9.05 -32.45
C ARG A 901 -40.20 10.42 -31.76
N ILE A 902 -39.82 11.50 -32.45
CA ILE A 902 -39.93 12.86 -31.89
C ILE A 902 -41.41 13.21 -31.63
N SER A 903 -42.30 12.89 -32.56
CA SER A 903 -43.73 13.17 -32.42
C SER A 903 -44.39 12.41 -31.26
N GLU A 904 -43.86 11.25 -30.88
CA GLU A 904 -44.34 10.42 -29.77
C GLU A 904 -44.05 11.02 -28.38
N VAL A 905 -43.21 12.05 -28.28
CA VAL A 905 -42.83 12.69 -27.00
C VAL A 905 -42.93 14.22 -27.01
N ALA A 906 -43.01 14.86 -28.18
CA ALA A 906 -43.09 16.31 -28.31
C ALA A 906 -44.53 16.86 -28.19
N HIS A 907 -45.32 16.37 -27.24
CA HIS A 907 -46.72 16.76 -27.07
C HIS A 907 -47.11 16.86 -25.59
N GLN A 908 -48.26 17.48 -25.31
CA GLN A 908 -48.69 17.81 -23.95
C GLN A 908 -48.87 16.57 -23.06
N GLY A 909 -49.30 15.44 -23.64
CA GLY A 909 -49.50 14.16 -22.93
C GLY A 909 -48.22 13.65 -22.29
N ALA A 910 -47.11 13.68 -23.04
CA ALA A 910 -45.79 13.29 -22.55
C ALA A 910 -45.28 14.18 -21.39
N THR A 911 -45.86 15.36 -21.18
CA THR A 911 -45.53 16.28 -20.09
C THR A 911 -46.35 16.08 -18.82
N ALA A 912 -47.40 15.25 -18.84
CA ALA A 912 -48.31 15.06 -17.71
C ALA A 912 -47.62 14.66 -16.39
N PRO A 913 -46.60 13.78 -16.37
CA PRO A 913 -45.91 13.43 -15.12
C PRO A 913 -45.25 14.64 -14.44
N ALA A 914 -44.78 15.63 -15.20
CA ALA A 914 -44.13 16.82 -14.64
C ALA A 914 -45.09 17.65 -13.78
N TRP A 915 -46.38 17.68 -14.10
CA TRP A 915 -47.39 18.29 -13.23
C TRP A 915 -47.55 17.52 -11.91
N GLY A 916 -47.58 16.18 -11.96
CA GLY A 916 -47.68 15.34 -10.77
C GLY A 916 -46.50 15.52 -9.81
N GLU A 917 -45.29 15.64 -10.36
CA GLU A 917 -44.08 15.89 -9.57
C GLU A 917 -44.06 17.29 -8.93
N VAL A 918 -44.49 18.34 -9.65
CA VAL A 918 -44.65 19.69 -9.08
C VAL A 918 -45.71 19.69 -7.99
N GLN A 919 -46.86 19.06 -8.24
CA GLN A 919 -47.96 18.97 -7.28
C GLN A 919 -47.55 18.19 -6.01
N ALA A 920 -46.77 17.12 -6.15
CA ALA A 920 -46.27 16.34 -5.01
C ALA A 920 -45.29 17.12 -4.12
N GLY A 921 -44.61 18.13 -4.67
CA GLY A 921 -43.75 19.04 -3.92
C GLY A 921 -44.51 20.11 -3.13
N LEU A 922 -45.79 20.35 -3.44
CA LEU A 922 -46.63 21.32 -2.76
C LEU A 922 -47.27 20.73 -1.49
N LYS A 923 -47.66 21.60 -0.57
CA LYS A 923 -48.54 21.25 0.56
C LYS A 923 -49.98 21.06 0.09
N ASP A 924 -50.77 20.30 0.85
CA ASP A 924 -52.15 19.92 0.51
C ASP A 924 -53.08 21.11 0.20
N ASP A 925 -52.82 22.25 0.83
CA ASP A 925 -53.57 23.51 0.65
C ASP A 925 -53.20 24.28 -0.64
N TYR A 926 -52.29 23.76 -1.47
CA TYR A 926 -51.79 24.43 -2.67
C TYR A 926 -51.94 23.56 -3.92
N MET A 927 -52.30 24.20 -5.02
CA MET A 927 -52.44 23.56 -6.33
C MET A 927 -51.57 24.23 -7.39
N SER A 928 -50.97 23.42 -8.25
CA SER A 928 -50.26 23.88 -9.45
C SER A 928 -51.16 23.79 -10.69
N THR A 929 -51.12 24.82 -11.54
CA THR A 929 -51.76 24.82 -12.85
C THR A 929 -50.72 25.10 -13.92
N GLY A 930 -50.56 24.19 -14.89
CA GLY A 930 -49.67 24.38 -16.03
C GLY A 930 -50.25 25.42 -16.99
N THR A 931 -49.45 26.41 -17.36
CA THR A 931 -49.90 27.57 -18.15
C THR A 931 -49.26 27.55 -19.54
N ASP A 932 -47.96 27.81 -19.62
CA ASP A 932 -47.21 27.87 -20.87
C ASP A 932 -46.33 26.63 -21.07
N ARG A 933 -46.30 26.10 -22.29
CA ARG A 933 -45.42 24.98 -22.67
C ARG A 933 -44.61 25.31 -23.91
N HIS A 934 -43.35 24.93 -23.93
CA HIS A 934 -42.47 25.12 -25.08
C HIS A 934 -41.62 23.87 -25.30
N PHE A 935 -41.68 23.32 -26.51
CA PHE A 935 -40.89 22.15 -26.89
C PHE A 935 -39.64 22.59 -27.67
N TYR A 936 -38.46 22.18 -27.18
CA TYR A 936 -37.18 22.36 -27.86
C TYR A 936 -36.72 21.02 -28.42
N ILE A 937 -36.35 21.00 -29.69
CA ILE A 937 -35.95 19.78 -30.38
C ILE A 937 -34.54 20.02 -30.92
N ASP A 938 -33.55 19.47 -30.20
CA ASP A 938 -32.15 19.51 -30.58
C ASP A 938 -31.84 18.28 -31.44
N TYR A 939 -31.70 18.48 -32.75
CA TYR A 939 -31.42 17.41 -33.71
C TYR A 939 -29.95 17.44 -34.15
N ASP A 940 -29.27 16.30 -33.98
CA ASP A 940 -27.90 16.09 -34.42
C ASP A 940 -27.87 15.27 -35.73
N PRO A 941 -27.59 15.91 -36.89
CA PRO A 941 -27.57 15.21 -38.17
C PRO A 941 -26.40 14.23 -38.30
N ALA A 942 -25.33 14.36 -37.51
CA ALA A 942 -24.18 13.46 -37.58
C ALA A 942 -24.44 12.11 -36.90
N THR A 943 -25.23 12.11 -35.83
CA THR A 943 -25.54 10.91 -35.04
C THR A 943 -26.96 10.40 -35.28
N GLN A 944 -27.74 11.07 -36.14
CA GLN A 944 -29.17 10.82 -36.36
C GLN A 944 -29.96 10.71 -35.05
N SER A 945 -29.55 11.49 -34.05
CA SER A 945 -30.15 11.51 -32.72
C SER A 945 -30.92 12.81 -32.50
N ALA A 946 -31.89 12.77 -31.60
CA ALA A 946 -32.63 13.95 -31.21
C ALA A 946 -32.85 13.98 -29.70
N THR A 947 -32.80 15.19 -29.13
CA THR A 947 -33.22 15.45 -27.75
C THR A 947 -34.43 16.37 -27.77
N VAL A 948 -35.53 15.92 -27.17
CA VAL A 948 -36.75 16.71 -26.99
C VAL A 948 -36.79 17.21 -25.55
N THR A 949 -36.78 18.52 -25.37
CA THR A 949 -36.92 19.17 -24.07
C THR A 949 -38.25 19.89 -24.01
N ALA A 950 -39.15 19.43 -23.14
CA ALA A 950 -40.44 20.07 -22.87
C ALA A 950 -40.32 20.95 -21.62
N ASN A 951 -40.43 22.26 -21.81
CA ASN A 951 -40.48 23.23 -20.73
C ASN A 951 -41.93 23.59 -20.42
N ILE A 952 -42.32 23.55 -19.15
CA ILE A 952 -43.67 23.90 -18.68
C ILE A 952 -43.55 24.90 -17.53
N ASP A 953 -44.26 26.02 -17.64
CA ASP A 953 -44.40 27.00 -16.55
C ASP A 953 -45.72 26.76 -15.79
N PHE A 954 -45.65 26.84 -14.46
CA PHE A 954 -46.75 26.58 -13.54
C PHE A 954 -47.03 27.78 -12.64
N THR A 955 -48.32 28.03 -12.41
CA THR A 955 -48.80 28.94 -11.37
C THR A 955 -49.18 28.15 -10.12
N VAL A 956 -48.78 28.63 -8.94
CA VAL A 956 -49.12 28.04 -7.64
C VAL A 956 -50.24 28.85 -7.00
N THR A 957 -51.31 28.17 -6.59
CA THR A 957 -52.53 28.78 -6.04
C THR A 957 -52.83 28.19 -4.67
N ASP A 958 -53.07 29.03 -3.67
CA ASP A 958 -53.59 28.66 -2.36
C ASP A 958 -55.11 28.38 -2.48
N VAL A 959 -55.50 27.16 -2.10
CA VAL A 959 -56.86 26.64 -2.16
C VAL A 959 -57.44 26.33 -0.77
N SER A 960 -56.78 26.77 0.32
CA SER A 960 -57.24 26.55 1.70
C SER A 960 -58.56 27.28 2.06
N GLY A 961 -58.96 28.29 1.27
CA GLY A 961 -60.15 29.11 1.49
C GLY A 961 -61.19 29.05 0.36
N SER A 962 -62.34 29.71 0.54
CA SER A 962 -63.43 29.77 -0.46
C SER A 962 -63.07 30.58 -1.72
N ASP A 963 -62.08 31.46 -1.64
CA ASP A 963 -61.55 32.23 -2.76
C ASP A 963 -60.10 31.77 -3.03
N PHE A 964 -59.85 31.20 -4.22
CA PHE A 964 -58.51 30.76 -4.62
C PHE A 964 -57.59 31.95 -4.87
N LYS A 965 -56.41 31.95 -4.23
CA LYS A 965 -55.46 33.06 -4.29
C LYS A 965 -54.14 32.64 -4.94
N LEU A 966 -53.70 33.39 -5.94
CA LEU A 966 -52.38 33.19 -6.53
C LEU A 966 -51.29 33.50 -5.50
N VAL A 967 -50.29 32.63 -5.40
CA VAL A 967 -49.10 32.87 -4.57
C VAL A 967 -48.18 33.86 -5.29
N ASN A 968 -48.35 35.14 -4.97
CA ASN A 968 -47.63 36.23 -5.62
C ASN A 968 -46.11 36.18 -5.36
N GLY A 969 -45.33 36.45 -6.41
CA GLY A 969 -43.86 36.45 -6.33
C GLY A 969 -43.23 35.06 -6.41
N THR A 970 -44.00 34.04 -6.79
CA THR A 970 -43.51 32.67 -6.98
C THR A 970 -43.62 32.25 -8.45
N SER A 971 -42.62 31.55 -8.96
CA SER A 971 -42.67 30.88 -10.27
C SER A 971 -42.25 29.42 -10.14
N ALA A 972 -43.00 28.49 -10.70
CA ALA A 972 -42.59 27.09 -10.78
C ALA A 972 -42.44 26.68 -12.25
N ARG A 973 -41.39 25.93 -12.58
CA ARG A 973 -41.10 25.45 -13.93
C ARG A 973 -40.66 24.01 -13.87
N ALA A 974 -41.08 23.22 -14.86
CA ALA A 974 -40.53 21.89 -15.10
C ALA A 974 -39.89 21.81 -16.49
N SER A 975 -38.80 21.05 -16.59
CA SER A 975 -38.10 20.73 -17.82
C SER A 975 -37.97 19.22 -17.91
N ARG A 976 -38.70 18.59 -18.83
CA ARG A 976 -38.63 17.14 -19.08
C ARG A 976 -37.85 16.86 -20.35
N VAL A 977 -36.90 15.93 -20.30
CA VAL A 977 -35.99 15.63 -21.40
C VAL A 977 -36.20 14.20 -21.90
N PHE A 978 -36.33 14.04 -23.21
CA PHE A 978 -36.40 12.75 -23.89
C PHE A 978 -35.25 12.65 -24.88
N LYS A 979 -34.52 11.53 -24.86
CA LYS A 979 -33.44 11.25 -25.81
C LYS A 979 -33.86 10.17 -26.78
N ILE A 980 -33.53 10.36 -28.05
CA ILE A 980 -33.85 9.42 -29.12
C ILE A 980 -32.55 9.09 -29.83
N SER A 981 -32.19 7.80 -29.88
CA SER A 981 -30.96 7.32 -30.49
C SER A 981 -31.13 5.93 -31.10
N GLU A 982 -30.10 5.46 -31.80
CA GLU A 982 -30.05 4.11 -32.32
C GLU A 982 -30.18 3.04 -31.23
N SER A 983 -30.92 1.97 -31.53
CA SER A 983 -31.23 0.87 -30.61
C SER A 983 -30.50 -0.43 -30.99
N ASN A 984 -30.33 -1.31 -29.99
CA ASN A 984 -29.89 -2.70 -30.19
C ASN A 984 -31.01 -3.73 -30.13
N GLU A 985 -32.26 -3.27 -30.01
CA GLU A 985 -33.41 -4.16 -30.07
C GLU A 985 -33.55 -4.71 -31.50
N LEU A 986 -33.72 -6.02 -31.62
CA LEU A 986 -33.73 -6.75 -32.90
C LEU A 986 -35.08 -6.62 -33.66
N ASP A 987 -36.14 -6.14 -33.00
CA ASP A 987 -37.52 -6.16 -33.50
C ASP A 987 -38.11 -4.76 -33.78
N GLY A 988 -37.28 -3.76 -34.12
CA GLY A 988 -37.71 -2.35 -34.31
C GLY A 988 -37.16 -1.66 -35.56
N ASP A 989 -37.54 -0.40 -35.76
CA ASP A 989 -37.09 0.49 -36.85
C ASP A 989 -35.68 1.07 -36.64
N GLY A 990 -34.90 0.49 -35.72
CA GLY A 990 -33.51 0.86 -35.44
C GLY A 990 -33.34 2.05 -34.49
N LEU A 991 -34.41 2.74 -34.09
CA LEU A 991 -34.39 3.87 -33.15
C LEU A 991 -35.23 3.58 -31.91
N SER A 992 -34.73 3.97 -30.74
CA SER A 992 -35.46 3.90 -29.47
C SER A 992 -35.48 5.24 -28.77
N ILE A 993 -36.60 5.51 -28.09
CA ILE A 993 -36.66 6.56 -27.07
C ILE A 993 -36.06 5.98 -25.80
N ASP A 994 -35.09 6.68 -25.22
CA ASP A 994 -34.48 6.32 -23.95
C ASP A 994 -35.58 6.16 -22.88
N LYS A 995 -35.49 5.08 -22.11
CA LYS A 995 -36.42 4.82 -21.00
C LYS A 995 -36.20 5.81 -19.85
N SER A 996 -35.04 6.45 -19.80
CA SER A 996 -34.78 7.56 -18.89
C SER A 996 -35.36 8.85 -19.48
N ALA A 997 -36.42 9.36 -18.84
CA ALA A 997 -37.07 10.62 -19.19
C ALA A 997 -37.06 11.56 -17.97
N PRO A 998 -35.88 12.13 -17.61
CA PRO A 998 -35.74 12.93 -16.40
C PRO A 998 -36.58 14.20 -16.47
N THR A 999 -37.21 14.55 -15.36
CA THR A 999 -37.85 15.85 -15.16
C THR A 999 -37.03 16.64 -14.15
N ARG A 1000 -36.71 17.89 -14.48
CA ARG A 1000 -36.13 18.85 -13.55
C ARG A 1000 -37.18 19.88 -13.17
N ILE A 1001 -37.43 20.07 -11.89
CA ILE A 1001 -38.32 21.10 -11.36
C ILE A 1001 -37.50 22.22 -10.76
N GLU A 1002 -37.91 23.45 -11.02
CA GLU A 1002 -37.35 24.67 -10.45
C GLU A 1002 -38.49 25.53 -9.91
N VAL A 1003 -38.45 25.81 -8.61
CA VAL A 1003 -39.38 26.73 -7.94
C VAL A 1003 -38.58 27.93 -7.47
N SER A 1004 -39.12 29.11 -7.73
CA SER A 1004 -38.45 30.36 -7.42
C SER A 1004 -39.35 31.30 -6.63
N VAL A 1005 -38.71 32.08 -5.77
CA VAL A 1005 -39.33 33.18 -5.02
C VAL A 1005 -38.56 34.46 -5.28
N VAL A 1006 -39.30 35.56 -5.51
CA VAL A 1006 -38.80 36.92 -5.73
C VAL A 1006 -39.16 37.83 -4.56
#